data_AF-A0A0V1CYA3-F1
#
_entry.id   AF-A0A0V1CYA3-F1
#
_cell.length_a   1.000
_cell.length_b   1.000
_cell.length_c   1.000
_cell.angle_alpha   90.00
_cell.angle_beta   90.00
_cell.angle_gamma   90.00
#
_symmetry.space_group_name_H-M   'P 1'
#
loop_
_entity.id
_entity.type
_entity.pdbx_description
1 polymer ?
#
loop_
_entity_poly.entity_id
_entity_poly.type
_entity_poly.pdbx_seq_one_letter_code
_entity_poly.pdbx_strand_id
1 'polypeptide(L)'
;MIYFQQLIFALTKKRCSIWPSSSSVWLNIRLLSTMPPSPESTSKRARLYRTSYTGPATAYFEIIQSGCHGRGKCLILFTTSSVYLFNSPEGTERLFCEHGVKNSRLNHVFYTRASWDNVNGLNGLILSLRKAGCAELHLHGAQAITKIVRGAEQVSDWSGPPLNVIEHCDCNDSHFEDDSIQVQYLPLVGGEECSEEKTDERRPTFAYFCRIKQKSPKLLLEKCVQLNVPVGPLLGRLQAGCDVQLDDGTTVRSADVLEPAIPCPTFVVVECPRGKEPPKWSAIERLLRQDETLDAVVHLTDAQVYETDFYQRWMVELDGKTCHVVLNEAVAPVRPHSEAIYRFSVQLNRVHSTIFPLLCTHDQATVADTRSPLLLTTGRQSVVAVAAEPWLRFNLRPDPGSVYKCAPSFDRATILEPIDGQPLVVDELRRFQERLSGQIGDQIDQYPAVTFLGTSSASPVKTRNVSALLIHLDDSSAVLCDCGESTYSQAYLRYGADGIGPLLRSVKLIFISHMHGDHFFGLPTFLRHRFRAYQDCQLEYEPVFLVAPQNLLRILTMFESFSGSVQQLCKTILTHRLHPLTEQSQKHLHEAMLSLNVKRLEFVPVAHPMGAHGLVLTTVGNKTVVYSGDTRPCPALVSAGQGADLLIHEATMEDDLAQEAVDKKHSTISEAIAVGRAMGAGFTLLTHFSGRYNKLPLVDERHCSESIGLAFDFMRVSLAELAVLTEILPMLKNMEVQSGISEMELDPVLNNNNDGNNNSSSSALCSGEAVANLSTNNDDQWREEKWTGSLDVGRTTSKVSKNQLKKMKKRERWLLSRQARRQEQAAKRKQRKVEARLRGEPSTAGSRSKRKLLKLSSMELSNCRQRVAVDMSFDDLMNERDLCKALNQLAQCYAVNRRARNPLQFHVVNFRGISRVNFDNIPGNSNWDVLLSEDDYEQLFGRWNVVYLTSESPNVVHELDESKVYIIGGLVDHNHLKGRCLELAEQRQVAHARLPIDEHVKMNARRVLSINHVFEILLRYTETKSWQVAIETVVPKRKLLQTQQHQLLPNNTAIRTSGETNNGHNTSSDD
;
A
#
# COMPACT_ATOMS: atom_id res chain seq x y z
N MET A 1 -41.48 -36.93 9.11
CA MET A 1 -40.14 -37.57 9.17
C MET A 1 -39.41 -37.72 7.82
N ILE A 2 -39.97 -37.33 6.67
CA ILE A 2 -39.29 -37.42 5.36
C ILE A 2 -38.66 -36.07 4.92
N TYR A 3 -39.11 -34.94 5.48
CA TYR A 3 -38.54 -33.61 5.21
C TYR A 3 -37.23 -33.31 5.97
N PHE A 4 -36.95 -34.03 7.06
CA PHE A 4 -35.73 -33.83 7.86
C PHE A 4 -34.49 -34.49 7.24
N GLN A 5 -34.68 -35.52 6.39
CA GLN A 5 -33.59 -36.14 5.62
C GLN A 5 -33.21 -35.35 4.36
N GLN A 6 -34.10 -34.52 3.80
CA GLN A 6 -33.78 -33.70 2.63
C GLN A 6 -32.96 -32.44 2.98
N LEU A 7 -33.05 -31.95 4.22
CA LEU A 7 -32.24 -30.84 4.70
C LEU A 7 -30.76 -31.26 4.90
N ILE A 8 -30.50 -32.51 5.28
CA ILE A 8 -29.13 -33.07 5.39
C ILE A 8 -28.50 -33.30 4.00
N PHE A 9 -29.31 -33.51 2.95
CA PHE A 9 -28.82 -33.71 1.59
C PHE A 9 -28.44 -32.40 0.86
N ALA A 10 -29.07 -31.28 1.20
CA ALA A 10 -28.80 -29.97 0.57
C ALA A 10 -27.50 -29.31 1.06
N LEU A 11 -26.97 -29.79 2.18
CA LEU A 11 -26.00 -29.08 2.99
C LEU A 11 -24.58 -29.66 2.89
N THR A 12 -24.40 -30.71 2.07
CA THR A 12 -23.11 -31.33 1.72
C THR A 12 -22.50 -30.83 0.40
N LYS A 13 -23.11 -29.86 -0.30
CA LYS A 13 -22.57 -29.33 -1.58
C LYS A 13 -22.45 -27.81 -1.62
N LYS A 14 -21.46 -27.27 -0.89
CA LYS A 14 -20.64 -26.12 -1.30
C LYS A 14 -19.36 -26.11 -0.45
N ARG A 15 -18.26 -26.57 -1.02
CA ARG A 15 -16.89 -26.40 -0.51
C ARG A 15 -16.21 -25.31 -1.35
N CYS A 16 -15.90 -24.16 -0.74
CA CYS A 16 -14.60 -23.52 -0.90
C CYS A 16 -13.70 -24.09 0.21
N SER A 17 -12.44 -24.32 -0.12
CA SER A 17 -11.44 -24.97 0.71
C SER A 17 -10.50 -23.94 1.33
N ILE A 18 -10.88 -23.44 2.49
CA ILE A 18 -10.04 -23.52 3.68
C ILE A 18 -10.94 -24.21 4.69
N TRP A 19 -10.87 -25.54 4.74
CA TRP A 19 -11.54 -26.31 5.77
C TRP A 19 -10.53 -26.44 6.92
N PRO A 20 -10.77 -25.83 8.10
CA PRO A 20 -10.41 -26.58 9.30
C PRO A 20 -11.23 -27.88 9.23
N SER A 21 -10.63 -29.00 9.60
CA SER A 21 -11.36 -30.26 9.71
C SER A 21 -12.65 -30.02 10.53
N SER A 22 -13.81 -30.17 9.90
CA SER A 22 -15.07 -29.72 10.49
C SER A 22 -16.19 -30.72 10.24
N SER A 23 -16.06 -31.85 10.92
CA SER A 23 -17.18 -32.43 11.67
C SER A 23 -17.80 -31.40 12.65
N SER A 24 -17.01 -30.43 13.13
CA SER A 24 -17.37 -29.45 14.17
C SER A 24 -18.48 -28.45 13.82
N VAL A 25 -18.54 -27.84 12.63
CA VAL A 25 -19.60 -26.84 12.31
C VAL A 25 -20.99 -27.48 12.23
N TRP A 26 -21.07 -28.68 11.65
CA TRP A 26 -22.31 -29.47 11.57
C TRP A 26 -22.77 -29.96 12.93
N LEU A 27 -21.82 -30.38 13.76
CA LEU A 27 -22.03 -30.79 15.13
C LEU A 27 -22.53 -29.62 15.98
N ASN A 28 -21.90 -28.44 15.84
CA ASN A 28 -22.29 -27.21 16.53
C ASN A 28 -23.71 -26.76 16.19
N ILE A 29 -24.12 -26.79 14.92
CA ILE A 29 -25.50 -26.45 14.51
C ILE A 29 -26.50 -27.46 15.11
N ARG A 30 -26.16 -28.75 15.14
CA ARG A 30 -26.99 -29.80 15.73
C ARG A 30 -27.11 -29.65 17.24
N LEU A 31 -26.02 -29.34 17.94
CA LEU A 31 -25.98 -29.13 19.39
C LEU A 31 -26.74 -27.87 19.81
N LEU A 32 -26.61 -26.77 19.05
CA LEU A 32 -27.41 -25.56 19.29
C LEU A 32 -28.91 -25.81 19.14
N SER A 33 -29.31 -26.72 18.23
CA SER A 33 -30.72 -27.10 18.07
C SER A 33 -31.28 -27.99 19.19
N THR A 34 -30.41 -28.58 20.02
CA THR A 34 -30.80 -29.42 21.17
C THR A 34 -30.80 -28.68 22.51
N MET A 35 -30.35 -27.42 22.53
CA MET A 35 -30.29 -26.60 23.75
C MET A 35 -31.62 -25.87 24.01
N PRO A 36 -31.93 -25.58 25.29
CA PRO A 36 -33.10 -24.77 25.63
C PRO A 36 -32.92 -23.31 25.17
N PRO A 37 -33.96 -22.67 24.60
CA PRO A 37 -33.94 -21.25 24.27
C PRO A 37 -33.99 -20.39 25.56
N SER A 38 -33.19 -19.32 25.61
CA SER A 38 -33.23 -18.37 26.73
C SER A 38 -34.57 -17.61 26.77
N PRO A 39 -35.19 -17.43 27.94
CA PRO A 39 -36.47 -16.73 28.09
C PRO A 39 -36.40 -15.19 28.03
N GLU A 40 -35.22 -14.57 27.85
CA GLU A 40 -35.08 -13.11 27.81
C GLU A 40 -34.68 -12.56 26.44
N SER A 41 -35.38 -11.50 26.02
CA SER A 41 -35.11 -10.73 24.81
C SER A 41 -33.74 -10.05 24.85
N THR A 42 -33.07 -10.07 23.71
CA THR A 42 -31.84 -9.38 23.36
C THR A 42 -31.76 -7.91 23.79
N SER A 43 -30.50 -7.48 24.03
CA SER A 43 -29.99 -6.10 23.90
C SER A 43 -29.85 -5.27 25.19
N LYS A 44 -28.78 -5.55 25.96
CA LYS A 44 -27.80 -4.56 26.48
C LYS A 44 -26.81 -5.29 27.40
N ARG A 45 -25.53 -4.93 27.31
CA ARG A 45 -24.37 -5.34 28.15
C ARG A 45 -23.57 -6.57 27.68
N ALA A 46 -22.85 -6.44 26.57
CA ALA A 46 -21.57 -7.15 26.40
C ALA A 46 -20.36 -6.29 26.83
N ARG A 47 -20.54 -4.98 27.01
CA ARG A 47 -19.44 -4.02 27.26
C ARG A 47 -19.08 -3.80 28.73
N LEU A 48 -19.62 -4.61 29.65
CA LEU A 48 -19.49 -4.43 31.10
C LEU A 48 -18.62 -5.48 31.81
N TYR A 49 -18.03 -6.41 31.06
CA TYR A 49 -17.15 -7.44 31.61
C TYR A 49 -15.76 -7.28 30.99
N ARG A 50 -14.72 -7.19 31.84
CA ARG A 50 -13.33 -7.36 31.38
C ARG A 50 -13.22 -8.77 30.82
N THR A 51 -13.07 -8.90 29.50
CA THR A 51 -12.86 -10.18 28.86
C THR A 51 -11.49 -10.71 29.24
N SER A 52 -11.39 -11.95 29.73
CA SER A 52 -10.11 -12.57 30.09
C SER A 52 -9.24 -12.90 28.86
N TYR A 53 -9.84 -12.83 27.66
CA TYR A 53 -9.22 -13.25 26.41
C TYR A 53 -9.34 -12.18 25.31
N THR A 54 -8.37 -11.28 25.25
CA THR A 54 -8.30 -10.21 24.23
C THR A 54 -7.32 -10.52 23.09
N GLY A 55 -6.53 -11.59 23.24
CA GLY A 55 -5.38 -11.86 22.39
C GLY A 55 -5.70 -12.14 20.93
N PRO A 56 -4.77 -11.82 20.01
CA PRO A 56 -5.03 -11.87 18.58
C PRO A 56 -5.06 -13.31 18.05
N ALA A 57 -5.83 -13.52 16.98
CA ALA A 57 -5.92 -14.82 16.32
C ALA A 57 -4.66 -15.15 15.50
N THR A 58 -4.01 -14.12 14.96
CA THR A 58 -2.80 -14.17 14.14
C THR A 58 -1.77 -13.21 14.73
N ALA A 59 -0.54 -13.69 14.92
CA ALA A 59 0.57 -12.87 15.38
C ALA A 59 1.86 -13.40 14.77
N TYR A 60 2.68 -12.53 14.19
CA TYR A 60 3.97 -12.90 13.64
C TYR A 60 4.86 -11.66 13.56
N PHE A 61 6.17 -11.85 13.62
CA PHE A 61 7.11 -10.79 13.30
C PHE A 61 7.67 -10.97 11.89
N GLU A 62 7.93 -9.84 11.23
CA GLU A 62 8.50 -9.77 9.89
C GLU A 62 9.69 -8.82 9.89
N ILE A 63 10.76 -9.22 9.21
CA ILE A 63 11.97 -8.41 9.06
C ILE A 63 11.77 -7.44 7.89
N ILE A 64 11.84 -6.15 8.18
CA ILE A 64 11.79 -5.06 7.19
C ILE A 64 13.20 -4.69 6.76
N GLN A 65 14.09 -4.46 7.74
CA GLN A 65 15.51 -4.23 7.49
C GLN A 65 16.35 -5.14 8.38
N SER A 66 17.25 -5.89 7.75
CA SER A 66 17.99 -6.99 8.35
C SER A 66 19.23 -6.56 9.14
N GLY A 67 19.60 -5.27 9.13
CA GLY A 67 20.82 -4.81 9.79
C GLY A 67 22.12 -5.17 9.08
N CYS A 68 22.07 -5.65 7.82
CA CYS A 68 23.29 -5.86 7.04
C CYS A 68 24.00 -4.52 6.75
N HIS A 69 25.25 -4.59 6.30
CA HIS A 69 26.02 -3.40 5.90
C HIS A 69 25.20 -2.47 4.99
N GLY A 70 25.25 -1.16 5.30
CA GLY A 70 24.49 -0.15 4.56
C GLY A 70 23.01 -0.05 4.91
N ARG A 71 22.48 -0.86 5.86
CA ARG A 71 21.05 -0.93 6.20
C ARG A 71 20.83 -0.87 7.72
N GLY A 72 19.70 -0.29 8.11
CA GLY A 72 19.28 -0.27 9.51
C GLY A 72 18.67 -1.59 9.99
N LYS A 73 18.25 -1.60 11.26
CA LYS A 73 17.64 -2.75 11.93
C LYS A 73 16.17 -2.42 12.21
N CYS A 74 15.25 -3.12 11.55
CA CYS A 74 13.82 -2.80 11.61
C CYS A 74 12.99 -4.08 11.59
N LEU A 75 12.21 -4.27 12.66
CA LEU A 75 11.35 -5.41 12.88
C LEU A 75 9.91 -4.93 13.07
N ILE A 76 8.96 -5.59 12.41
CA ILE A 76 7.54 -5.29 12.58
C ILE A 76 6.81 -6.49 13.20
N LEU A 77 5.96 -6.24 14.18
CA LEU A 77 5.06 -7.22 14.76
C LEU A 77 3.65 -6.99 14.22
N PHE A 78 3.16 -7.95 13.44
CA PHE A 78 1.80 -7.96 12.95
C PHE A 78 0.88 -8.70 13.90
N THR A 79 -0.27 -8.11 14.20
CA THR A 79 -1.38 -8.78 14.86
C THR A 79 -2.65 -8.65 14.03
N THR A 80 -3.74 -9.28 14.46
CA THR A 80 -5.03 -9.22 13.76
C THR A 80 -5.58 -7.78 13.66
N SER A 81 -5.35 -6.94 14.67
CA SER A 81 -5.89 -5.58 14.76
C SER A 81 -4.84 -4.47 14.61
N SER A 82 -3.63 -4.69 15.13
CA SER A 82 -2.62 -3.65 15.31
C SER A 82 -1.27 -4.06 14.74
N VAL A 83 -0.42 -3.06 14.48
CA VAL A 83 0.96 -3.24 14.04
C VAL A 83 1.89 -2.47 14.97
N TYR A 84 2.98 -3.12 15.39
CA TYR A 84 3.98 -2.55 16.29
C TYR A 84 5.33 -2.56 15.60
N LEU A 85 6.07 -1.47 15.70
CA LEU A 85 7.36 -1.31 15.05
C LEU A 85 8.47 -1.33 16.10
N PHE A 86 9.57 -2.02 15.84
CA PHE A 86 10.79 -1.95 16.64
C PHE A 86 11.89 -1.29 15.81
N ASN A 87 12.31 -0.11 16.27
CA ASN A 87 13.15 0.87 15.55
C ASN A 87 12.59 1.35 14.20
N SER A 88 13.05 2.52 13.75
CA SER A 88 12.65 3.16 12.49
C SER A 88 13.87 3.81 11.80
N PRO A 89 14.82 3.02 11.29
CA PRO A 89 15.96 3.52 10.52
C PRO A 89 15.56 4.15 9.18
N GLU A 90 16.48 4.86 8.52
CA GLU A 90 16.27 5.37 7.15
C GLU A 90 15.79 4.27 6.19
N GLY A 91 14.83 4.65 5.34
CA GLY A 91 14.17 3.78 4.37
C GLY A 91 12.89 3.14 4.91
N THR A 92 12.58 3.27 6.21
CA THR A 92 11.40 2.63 6.82
C THR A 92 10.10 3.01 6.10
N GLU A 93 9.88 4.30 5.81
CA GLU A 93 8.68 4.78 5.10
C GLU A 93 8.51 4.08 3.73
N ARG A 94 9.60 4.02 2.96
CA ARG A 94 9.61 3.42 1.63
C ARG A 94 9.28 1.93 1.69
N LEU A 95 9.93 1.22 2.62
CA LEU A 95 9.80 -0.22 2.77
C LEU A 95 8.43 -0.63 3.34
N PHE A 96 7.81 0.20 4.17
CA PHE A 96 6.44 -0.04 4.65
C PHE A 96 5.45 -0.29 3.51
N CYS A 97 5.53 0.52 2.45
CA CYS A 97 4.68 0.38 1.27
C CYS A 97 4.95 -0.92 0.49
N GLU A 98 6.18 -1.43 0.56
CA GLU A 98 6.62 -2.62 -0.16
C GLU A 98 6.23 -3.91 0.59
N HIS A 99 6.26 -3.87 1.91
CA HIS A 99 5.78 -4.94 2.79
C HIS A 99 4.25 -4.92 2.98
N GLY A 100 3.52 -4.06 2.26
CA GLY A 100 2.06 -3.98 2.32
C GLY A 100 1.50 -3.51 3.66
N VAL A 101 2.31 -2.80 4.45
CA VAL A 101 1.93 -2.26 5.75
C VAL A 101 0.97 -1.08 5.55
N LYS A 102 -0.18 -1.12 6.23
CA LYS A 102 -1.10 0.03 6.26
C LYS A 102 -0.72 0.97 7.40
N ASN A 103 -0.30 2.19 7.06
CA ASN A 103 0.08 3.24 8.01
C ASN A 103 -0.98 3.48 9.10
N SER A 104 -2.26 3.34 8.78
CA SER A 104 -3.37 3.54 9.73
C SER A 104 -3.45 2.54 10.90
N ARG A 105 -2.60 1.50 10.91
CA ARG A 105 -2.54 0.48 11.98
C ARG A 105 -1.31 0.61 12.88
N LEU A 106 -0.39 1.52 12.55
CA LEU A 106 0.81 1.77 13.35
C LEU A 106 0.53 2.88 14.36
N ASN A 107 0.52 2.50 15.64
CA ASN A 107 0.31 3.42 16.75
C ASN A 107 1.46 3.38 17.77
N HIS A 108 2.34 2.37 17.70
CA HIS A 108 3.39 2.13 18.69
C HIS A 108 4.73 1.82 18.02
N VAL A 109 5.77 2.56 18.40
CA VAL A 109 7.16 2.32 18.01
C VAL A 109 8.01 2.11 19.26
N PHE A 110 8.67 0.96 19.36
CA PHE A 110 9.57 0.58 20.44
C PHE A 110 11.01 0.78 20.01
N TYR A 111 11.69 1.77 20.60
CA TYR A 111 13.11 2.01 20.32
C TYR A 111 13.98 1.26 21.31
N THR A 112 14.83 0.37 20.82
CA THR A 112 15.74 -0.41 21.66
C THR A 112 16.90 0.43 22.18
N ARG A 113 17.36 1.41 21.38
CA ARG A 113 18.40 2.38 21.74
C ARG A 113 18.07 3.76 21.17
N ALA A 114 18.34 4.81 21.94
CA ALA A 114 18.22 6.21 21.55
C ALA A 114 19.40 6.68 20.65
N SER A 115 19.64 5.99 19.55
CA SER A 115 20.72 6.24 18.59
C SER A 115 20.18 6.71 17.25
N TRP A 116 20.95 7.55 16.53
CA TRP A 116 20.58 8.04 15.19
C TRP A 116 20.13 6.92 14.25
N ASP A 117 20.89 5.83 14.21
CA ASP A 117 20.67 4.68 13.32
C ASP A 117 19.32 3.96 13.59
N ASN A 118 18.67 4.20 14.73
CA ASN A 118 17.36 3.64 15.08
C ASN A 118 16.20 4.60 14.85
N VAL A 119 16.43 5.91 14.88
CA VAL A 119 15.36 6.94 14.92
C VAL A 119 15.26 7.78 13.65
N ASN A 120 16.30 7.79 12.82
CA ASN A 120 16.44 8.73 11.70
C ASN A 120 15.39 8.61 10.59
N GLY A 121 14.81 7.42 10.38
CA GLY A 121 13.69 7.20 9.45
C GLY A 121 12.32 7.63 10.00
N LEU A 122 12.24 8.05 11.27
CA LEU A 122 10.99 8.58 11.83
C LEU A 122 10.55 9.88 11.14
N ASN A 123 11.52 10.66 10.62
CA ASN A 123 11.27 11.93 9.94
C ASN A 123 10.33 11.76 8.74
N GLY A 124 10.64 10.84 7.83
CA GLY A 124 9.76 10.50 6.70
C GLY A 124 8.48 9.79 7.15
N LEU A 125 8.59 8.84 8.09
CA LEU A 125 7.46 8.03 8.55
C LEU A 125 6.32 8.88 9.15
N ILE A 126 6.62 9.93 9.94
CA ILE A 126 5.60 10.79 10.55
C ILE A 126 4.76 11.51 9.50
N LEU A 127 5.37 11.99 8.41
CA LEU A 127 4.65 12.64 7.31
C LEU A 127 3.67 11.67 6.67
N SER A 128 4.10 10.43 6.45
CA SER A 128 3.29 9.34 5.94
C SER A 128 2.14 8.93 6.88
N LEU A 129 2.36 8.93 8.20
CA LEU A 129 1.35 8.63 9.21
C LEU A 129 0.28 9.73 9.29
N ARG A 130 0.68 11.01 9.21
CA ARG A 130 -0.25 12.15 9.17
C ARG A 130 -1.14 12.13 7.94
N LYS A 131 -0.55 11.89 6.76
CA LYS A 131 -1.31 11.73 5.51
C LYS A 131 -2.30 10.56 5.59
N ALA A 132 -1.96 9.50 6.31
CA ALA A 132 -2.85 8.36 6.56
C ALA A 132 -3.95 8.64 7.61
N GLY A 133 -3.94 9.82 8.25
CA GLY A 133 -4.93 10.20 9.26
C GLY A 133 -4.70 9.56 10.63
N CYS A 134 -3.47 9.14 10.95
CA CYS A 134 -3.13 8.66 12.28
C CYS A 134 -3.23 9.81 13.29
N ALA A 135 -3.99 9.60 14.37
CA ALA A 135 -4.23 10.62 15.39
C ALA A 135 -3.13 10.64 16.48
N GLU A 136 -2.63 9.47 16.87
CA GLU A 136 -1.70 9.31 17.99
C GLU A 136 -0.59 8.31 17.65
N LEU A 137 0.64 8.67 17.97
CA LEU A 137 1.82 7.81 17.86
C LEU A 137 2.56 7.76 19.20
N HIS A 138 2.71 6.55 19.73
CA HIS A 138 3.37 6.28 20.99
C HIS A 138 4.80 5.80 20.73
N LEU A 139 5.79 6.51 21.29
CA LEU A 139 7.20 6.19 21.18
C LEU A 139 7.71 5.65 22.51
N HIS A 140 8.24 4.44 22.54
CA HIS A 140 8.65 3.75 23.76
C HIS A 140 10.18 3.65 23.85
N GLY A 141 10.73 3.81 25.06
CA GLY A 141 12.11 3.47 25.43
C GLY A 141 13.17 4.56 25.22
N ALA A 142 13.18 5.23 24.06
CA ALA A 142 14.12 6.33 23.81
C ALA A 142 13.52 7.69 24.23
N GLN A 143 14.36 8.54 24.82
CA GLN A 143 13.97 9.88 25.28
C GLN A 143 14.30 10.96 24.26
N ALA A 144 13.52 12.04 24.27
CA ALA A 144 13.75 13.27 23.50
C ALA A 144 13.70 13.09 21.97
N ILE A 145 13.01 12.06 21.50
CA ILE A 145 12.77 11.80 20.07
C ILE A 145 11.90 12.92 19.46
N THR A 146 11.02 13.52 20.25
CA THR A 146 10.22 14.71 19.94
C THR A 146 11.07 15.89 19.47
N LYS A 147 12.36 15.97 19.83
CA LYS A 147 13.28 16.97 19.25
C LYS A 147 13.51 16.73 17.76
N ILE A 148 13.64 15.47 17.35
CA ILE A 148 13.76 15.07 15.94
C ILE A 148 12.45 15.43 15.21
N VAL A 149 11.31 15.08 15.81
CA VAL A 149 9.99 15.40 15.25
C VAL A 149 9.82 16.92 15.04
N ARG A 150 10.17 17.73 16.05
CA ARG A 150 10.14 19.20 15.94
C ARG A 150 11.11 19.76 14.90
N GLY A 151 12.24 19.09 14.68
CA GLY A 151 13.18 19.43 13.61
C GLY A 151 12.55 19.19 12.24
N ALA A 152 11.95 18.02 12.02
CA ALA A 152 11.19 17.70 10.81
C ALA A 152 10.00 18.67 10.62
N GLU A 153 9.37 19.12 11.70
CA GLU A 153 8.28 20.10 11.69
C GLU A 153 8.62 21.41 10.98
N GLN A 154 9.89 21.80 11.02
CA GLN A 154 10.34 23.07 10.45
C GLN A 154 10.70 23.00 8.97
N VAL A 155 10.75 21.81 8.37
CA VAL A 155 11.39 21.54 7.06
C VAL A 155 10.55 20.67 6.14
N SER A 156 9.30 20.43 6.48
CA SER A 156 8.41 19.57 5.68
C SER A 156 7.04 20.21 5.57
N ASP A 157 6.26 19.80 4.56
CA ASP A 157 4.86 20.19 4.45
C ASP A 157 4.00 19.30 5.37
N TRP A 158 3.39 19.90 6.39
CA TRP A 158 2.58 19.23 7.42
C TRP A 158 1.09 19.14 7.10
N SER A 159 0.77 19.07 5.81
CA SER A 159 -0.60 18.80 5.34
C SER A 159 -1.18 17.52 5.98
N GLY A 160 -2.45 17.59 6.36
CA GLY A 160 -3.16 16.53 7.09
C GLY A 160 -3.42 16.85 8.57
N PRO A 161 -4.23 16.03 9.26
CA PRO A 161 -4.55 16.25 10.67
C PRO A 161 -3.29 16.17 11.55
N PRO A 162 -3.28 16.86 12.71
CA PRO A 162 -2.17 16.79 13.65
C PRO A 162 -2.01 15.36 14.18
N LEU A 163 -0.77 14.86 14.15
CA LEU A 163 -0.37 13.63 14.82
C LEU A 163 0.15 13.98 16.21
N ASN A 164 -0.52 13.49 17.25
CA ASN A 164 -0.06 13.64 18.62
C ASN A 164 1.03 12.60 18.92
N VAL A 165 2.26 13.04 19.18
CA VAL A 165 3.38 12.16 19.51
C VAL A 165 3.57 12.11 21.01
N ILE A 166 3.43 10.92 21.59
CA ILE A 166 3.51 10.67 23.04
C ILE A 166 4.73 9.80 23.31
N GLU A 167 5.69 10.30 24.09
CA GLU A 167 6.84 9.49 24.52
C GLU A 167 6.58 8.80 25.85
N HIS A 168 6.93 7.52 25.94
CA HIS A 168 6.89 6.68 27.14
C HIS A 168 8.35 6.44 27.57
N CYS A 169 8.83 7.31 28.46
CA CYS A 169 10.25 7.51 28.76
C CYS A 169 10.69 7.07 30.16
N ASP A 170 9.74 6.91 31.07
CA ASP A 170 10.06 6.81 32.49
C ASP A 170 10.22 5.36 32.91
N CYS A 171 11.22 5.11 33.76
CA CYS A 171 11.40 3.85 34.48
C CYS A 171 10.20 3.46 35.37
N ASN A 172 9.23 4.35 35.56
CA ASN A 172 7.97 4.09 36.25
C ASN A 172 6.94 3.37 35.36
N ASP A 173 6.99 3.56 34.04
CA ASP A 173 6.22 2.76 33.08
C ASP A 173 6.94 1.43 32.88
N SER A 174 6.89 0.59 33.90
CA SER A 174 7.53 -0.73 33.89
C SER A 174 7.04 -1.63 32.75
N HIS A 175 5.85 -1.36 32.21
CA HIS A 175 5.23 -2.14 31.17
C HIS A 175 4.26 -1.32 30.30
N PHE A 176 4.00 -1.82 29.10
CA PHE A 176 2.92 -1.40 28.21
C PHE A 176 1.98 -2.59 27.98
N GLU A 177 0.68 -2.33 27.90
CA GLU A 177 -0.31 -3.36 27.64
C GLU A 177 -1.50 -2.80 26.84
N ASP A 178 -1.89 -3.49 25.77
CA ASP A 178 -3.11 -3.22 25.01
C ASP A 178 -3.88 -4.53 24.75
N ASP A 179 -4.91 -4.52 23.90
CA ASP A 179 -5.71 -5.72 23.66
C ASP A 179 -4.92 -6.89 23.06
N SER A 180 -3.81 -6.63 22.35
CA SER A 180 -3.06 -7.66 21.62
C SER A 180 -1.80 -8.14 22.33
N ILE A 181 -1.04 -7.23 22.95
CA ILE A 181 0.28 -7.53 23.51
C ILE A 181 0.46 -6.96 24.93
N GLN A 182 1.37 -7.58 25.66
CA GLN A 182 1.95 -7.05 26.90
C GLN A 182 3.46 -6.97 26.70
N VAL A 183 4.04 -5.82 27.01
CA VAL A 183 5.47 -5.54 26.83
C VAL A 183 6.05 -5.09 28.17
N GLN A 184 7.01 -5.84 28.69
CA GLN A 184 7.77 -5.49 29.88
C GLN A 184 9.12 -4.90 29.46
N TYR A 185 9.49 -3.76 30.04
CA TYR A 185 10.77 -3.12 29.74
C TYR A 185 11.86 -3.68 30.65
N LEU A 186 12.94 -4.16 30.04
CA LEU A 186 14.09 -4.76 30.72
C LEU A 186 15.30 -3.81 30.58
N PRO A 187 15.62 -2.99 31.59
CA PRO A 187 16.75 -2.07 31.52
C PRO A 187 18.07 -2.84 31.43
N LEU A 188 18.94 -2.43 30.51
CA LEU A 188 20.30 -2.95 30.39
C LEU A 188 21.22 -2.14 31.31
N VAL A 189 21.94 -2.84 32.20
CA VAL A 189 22.85 -2.26 33.19
C VAL A 189 24.29 -2.31 32.66
N GLY A 190 25.11 -1.31 33.02
CA GLY A 190 26.54 -1.32 32.71
C GLY A 190 27.33 -2.25 33.64
N GLY A 191 28.40 -2.87 33.14
CA GLY A 191 29.35 -3.63 33.96
C GLY A 191 30.18 -2.70 34.88
N GLU A 192 30.76 -3.25 35.95
CA GLU A 192 31.51 -2.50 36.99
C GLU A 192 32.80 -1.78 36.49
N GLU A 193 33.20 -1.95 35.23
CA GLU A 193 34.46 -1.42 34.66
C GLU A 193 34.29 -0.37 33.54
N CYS A 194 33.46 0.66 33.72
CA CYS A 194 33.49 1.82 32.82
C CYS A 194 33.93 3.10 33.52
N SER A 195 35.26 3.31 33.50
CA SER A 195 35.91 4.57 33.85
C SER A 195 35.71 5.61 32.74
N GLU A 196 35.20 6.78 33.14
CA GLU A 196 35.36 8.11 32.52
C GLU A 196 35.56 8.18 30.99
N GLU A 197 34.49 8.02 30.18
CA GLU A 197 34.42 8.63 28.85
C GLU A 197 32.97 8.93 28.38
N LYS A 198 32.82 9.71 27.30
CA LYS A 198 31.81 10.77 27.08
C LYS A 198 30.34 10.34 26.85
N THR A 199 29.44 11.05 27.55
CA THR A 199 28.03 11.46 27.27
C THR A 199 26.96 10.51 26.71
N ASP A 200 27.27 9.48 25.90
CA ASP A 200 26.24 8.66 25.20
C ASP A 200 25.75 7.46 26.05
N GLU A 201 26.58 6.99 27.00
CA GLU A 201 26.31 5.78 27.80
C GLU A 201 25.29 5.97 28.95
N ARG A 202 24.92 7.21 29.27
CA ARG A 202 23.96 7.52 30.35
C ARG A 202 22.49 7.33 29.96
N ARG A 203 22.18 7.07 28.69
CA ARG A 203 20.79 6.90 28.24
C ARG A 203 20.26 5.53 28.64
N PRO A 204 19.01 5.44 29.11
CA PRO A 204 18.38 4.16 29.37
C PRO A 204 18.30 3.37 28.05
N THR A 205 18.67 2.10 28.12
CA THR A 205 18.60 1.16 26.99
C THR A 205 17.78 -0.02 27.48
N PHE A 206 16.82 -0.46 26.68
CA PHE A 206 15.87 -1.47 27.09
C PHE A 206 15.91 -2.64 26.12
N ALA A 207 15.91 -3.85 26.67
CA ALA A 207 15.34 -5.00 25.99
C ALA A 207 13.83 -5.03 26.27
N TYR A 208 13.07 -5.64 25.36
CA TYR A 208 11.62 -5.74 25.48
C TYR A 208 11.24 -7.21 25.58
N PHE A 209 10.70 -7.61 26.73
CA PHE A 209 10.01 -8.89 26.86
C PHE A 209 8.56 -8.70 26.40
N CYS A 210 8.17 -9.42 25.37
CA CYS A 210 6.86 -9.30 24.74
C CYS A 210 6.07 -10.60 24.92
N ARG A 211 4.82 -10.48 25.36
CA ARG A 211 3.86 -11.57 25.46
C ARG A 211 2.66 -11.27 24.56
N ILE A 212 2.34 -12.18 23.66
CA ILE A 212 1.09 -12.13 22.91
C ILE A 212 -0.06 -12.56 23.83
N LYS A 213 -1.05 -11.69 24.03
CA LYS A 213 -2.14 -11.96 24.98
C LYS A 213 -2.92 -13.23 24.66
N GLN A 214 -3.60 -13.77 25.67
CA GLN A 214 -4.34 -15.02 25.55
C GLN A 214 -5.48 -14.88 24.53
N LYS A 215 -5.43 -15.69 23.46
CA LYS A 215 -6.54 -15.82 22.51
C LYS A 215 -7.70 -16.56 23.19
N SER A 216 -8.93 -16.14 22.89
CA SER A 216 -10.14 -16.84 23.35
C SER A 216 -10.07 -18.32 22.94
N PRO A 217 -10.07 -19.26 23.91
CA PRO A 217 -10.17 -20.67 23.59
C PRO A 217 -11.48 -20.97 22.90
N LYS A 218 -11.51 -22.05 22.14
CA LYS A 218 -12.72 -22.44 21.44
C LYS A 218 -13.74 -23.00 22.42
N LEU A 219 -14.99 -22.55 22.28
CA LEU A 219 -16.11 -23.03 23.10
C LEU A 219 -16.51 -24.46 22.71
N LEU A 220 -16.53 -25.36 23.69
CA LEU A 220 -16.97 -26.74 23.57
C LEU A 220 -18.48 -26.81 23.72
N LEU A 221 -19.18 -26.54 22.61
CA LEU A 221 -20.64 -26.50 22.60
C LEU A 221 -21.28 -27.77 23.15
N GLU A 222 -20.68 -28.94 22.97
CA GLU A 222 -21.22 -30.20 23.50
C GLU A 222 -21.31 -30.21 25.03
N LYS A 223 -20.28 -29.69 25.70
CA LYS A 223 -20.27 -29.57 27.16
C LYS A 223 -21.24 -28.51 27.64
N CYS A 224 -21.40 -27.41 26.90
CA CYS A 224 -22.45 -26.43 27.18
C CYS A 224 -23.85 -27.08 27.12
N VAL A 225 -24.09 -28.00 26.16
CA VAL A 225 -25.37 -28.74 26.07
C VAL A 225 -25.54 -29.65 27.29
N GLN A 226 -24.50 -30.40 27.67
CA GLN A 226 -24.53 -31.30 28.83
C GLN A 226 -24.83 -30.57 30.15
N LEU A 227 -24.36 -29.32 30.27
CA LEU A 227 -24.57 -28.46 31.44
C LEU A 227 -25.82 -27.58 31.31
N ASN A 228 -26.72 -27.85 30.34
CA ASN A 228 -27.97 -27.12 30.12
C ASN A 228 -27.82 -25.60 29.94
N VAL A 229 -26.68 -25.14 29.42
CA VAL A 229 -26.48 -23.71 29.13
C VAL A 229 -27.38 -23.30 27.96
N PRO A 230 -28.27 -22.30 28.13
CA PRO A 230 -29.16 -21.88 27.05
C PRO A 230 -28.40 -21.11 25.97
N VAL A 231 -28.92 -21.16 24.74
CA VAL A 231 -28.35 -20.37 23.63
C VAL A 231 -28.65 -18.90 23.88
N GLY A 232 -27.60 -18.06 23.89
CA GLY A 232 -27.74 -16.63 24.11
C GLY A 232 -26.48 -15.96 24.68
N PRO A 233 -26.62 -14.77 25.32
CA PRO A 233 -25.51 -13.99 25.86
C PRO A 233 -24.62 -14.75 26.84
N LEU A 234 -25.16 -15.77 27.52
CA LEU A 234 -24.42 -16.63 28.46
C LEU A 234 -23.27 -17.39 27.78
N LEU A 235 -23.45 -17.84 26.53
CA LEU A 235 -22.38 -18.47 25.76
C LEU A 235 -21.24 -17.48 25.47
N GLY A 236 -21.58 -16.22 25.16
CA GLY A 236 -20.60 -15.16 24.98
C GLY A 236 -19.84 -14.83 26.26
N ARG A 237 -20.51 -14.85 27.42
CA ARG A 237 -19.88 -14.68 28.74
C ARG A 237 -18.92 -15.83 29.06
N LEU A 238 -19.34 -17.08 28.83
CA LEU A 238 -18.48 -18.25 28.99
C LEU A 238 -17.27 -18.19 28.04
N GLN A 239 -17.47 -17.77 26.78
CA GLN A 239 -16.39 -17.58 25.81
C GLN A 239 -15.44 -16.43 26.18
N ALA A 240 -15.93 -15.42 26.88
CA ALA A 240 -15.16 -14.30 27.41
C ALA A 240 -14.37 -14.64 28.69
N GLY A 241 -14.48 -15.88 29.20
CA GLY A 241 -13.79 -16.31 30.42
C GLY A 241 -14.57 -16.07 31.71
N CYS A 242 -15.85 -15.72 31.64
CA CYS A 242 -16.69 -15.47 32.82
C CYS A 242 -17.51 -16.70 33.18
N ASP A 243 -17.52 -17.05 34.47
CA ASP A 243 -18.46 -18.02 35.01
C ASP A 243 -19.89 -17.48 34.95
N VAL A 244 -20.85 -18.38 34.73
CA VAL A 244 -22.25 -18.04 34.54
C VAL A 244 -23.10 -18.88 35.49
N GLN A 245 -24.04 -18.24 36.16
CA GLN A 245 -25.08 -18.92 36.93
C GLN A 245 -26.34 -19.06 36.06
N LEU A 246 -26.90 -20.27 36.03
CA LEU A 246 -28.13 -20.60 35.33
C LEU A 246 -29.36 -20.33 36.23
N ASP A 247 -30.55 -20.30 35.62
CA ASP A 247 -31.82 -20.01 36.31
C ASP A 247 -32.18 -21.04 37.39
N ASP A 248 -31.65 -22.26 37.27
CA ASP A 248 -31.79 -23.33 38.28
C ASP A 248 -30.81 -23.20 39.46
N GLY A 249 -29.99 -22.13 39.47
CA GLY A 249 -28.97 -21.85 40.48
C GLY A 249 -27.61 -22.50 40.22
N THR A 250 -27.47 -23.35 39.19
CA THR A 250 -26.22 -24.03 38.83
C THR A 250 -25.19 -23.05 38.29
N THR A 251 -23.96 -23.08 38.80
CA THR A 251 -22.84 -22.29 38.27
C THR A 251 -22.05 -23.11 37.25
N VAL A 252 -22.07 -22.69 36.00
CA VAL A 252 -21.24 -23.24 34.92
C VAL A 252 -19.96 -22.42 34.84
N ARG A 253 -18.82 -23.09 35.08
CA ARG A 253 -17.51 -22.44 34.98
C ARG A 253 -17.07 -22.36 33.53
N SER A 254 -16.49 -21.23 33.15
CA SER A 254 -15.94 -21.05 31.79
C SER A 254 -14.90 -22.12 31.45
N ALA A 255 -14.03 -22.46 32.41
CA ALA A 255 -13.00 -23.49 32.25
C ALA A 255 -13.54 -24.89 31.91
N ASP A 256 -14.76 -25.23 32.34
CA ASP A 256 -15.33 -26.55 32.11
C ASP A 256 -15.79 -26.72 30.66
N VAL A 257 -16.16 -25.62 30.00
CA VAL A 257 -16.78 -25.58 28.66
C VAL A 257 -15.88 -24.99 27.57
N LEU A 258 -14.63 -24.66 27.88
CA LEU A 258 -13.64 -24.21 26.92
C LEU A 258 -12.64 -25.33 26.59
N GLU A 259 -12.08 -25.31 25.37
CA GLU A 259 -10.86 -26.06 25.08
C GLU A 259 -9.72 -25.55 25.99
N PRO A 260 -8.72 -26.38 26.34
CA PRO A 260 -7.55 -25.91 27.07
C PRO A 260 -6.91 -24.70 26.38
N ALA A 261 -6.56 -23.70 27.17
CA ALA A 261 -5.89 -22.52 26.66
C ALA A 261 -4.52 -22.93 26.07
N ILE A 262 -4.23 -22.46 24.85
CA ILE A 262 -2.88 -22.56 24.28
C ILE A 262 -2.00 -21.54 25.00
N PRO A 263 -0.79 -21.91 25.45
CA PRO A 263 0.15 -20.97 26.06
C PRO A 263 0.33 -19.69 25.26
N CYS A 264 0.56 -18.58 25.95
CA CYS A 264 0.83 -17.30 25.32
C CYS A 264 2.24 -17.30 24.72
N PRO A 265 2.40 -17.04 23.40
CA PRO A 265 3.72 -16.90 22.83
C PRO A 265 4.49 -15.74 23.46
N THR A 266 5.76 -15.95 23.77
CA THR A 266 6.64 -14.93 24.34
C THR A 266 7.95 -14.80 23.56
N PHE A 267 8.46 -13.58 23.46
CA PHE A 267 9.73 -13.31 22.79
C PHE A 267 10.43 -12.10 23.40
N VAL A 268 11.75 -12.01 23.21
CA VAL A 268 12.55 -10.87 23.64
C VAL A 268 13.14 -10.16 22.43
N VAL A 269 13.10 -8.83 22.42
CA VAL A 269 13.83 -7.99 21.47
C VAL A 269 14.97 -7.30 22.23
N VAL A 270 16.22 -7.48 21.79
CA VAL A 270 17.41 -6.97 22.50
C VAL A 270 18.39 -6.30 21.54
N GLU A 271 18.84 -5.10 21.89
CA GLU A 271 19.98 -4.42 21.28
C GLU A 271 20.98 -4.07 22.39
N CYS A 272 22.09 -4.81 22.47
CA CYS A 272 23.09 -4.59 23.51
C CYS A 272 24.19 -3.64 22.99
N PRO A 273 24.30 -2.40 23.51
CA PRO A 273 25.41 -1.53 23.15
C PRO A 273 26.71 -2.00 23.82
N ARG A 274 27.85 -1.49 23.33
CA ARG A 274 29.14 -1.66 24.01
C ARG A 274 29.05 -1.16 25.46
N GLY A 275 29.74 -1.83 26.38
CA GLY A 275 29.78 -1.48 27.81
C GLY A 275 28.55 -1.89 28.64
N LYS A 276 27.49 -2.45 28.01
CA LYS A 276 26.30 -2.96 28.71
C LYS A 276 26.16 -4.47 28.57
N GLU A 277 25.44 -5.07 29.52
CA GLU A 277 25.12 -6.49 29.52
C GLU A 277 23.67 -6.76 29.08
N PRO A 278 23.40 -7.88 28.36
CA PRO A 278 22.04 -8.32 28.08
C PRO A 278 21.30 -8.73 29.36
N PRO A 279 19.96 -8.83 29.33
CA PRO A 279 19.18 -9.17 30.52
C PRO A 279 19.50 -10.60 30.99
N LYS A 280 19.78 -10.75 32.29
CA LYS A 280 20.04 -12.07 32.91
C LYS A 280 18.85 -13.01 32.69
N TRP A 281 19.13 -14.30 32.43
CA TRP A 281 18.08 -15.32 32.27
C TRP A 281 17.09 -15.33 33.43
N SER A 282 17.57 -15.22 34.67
CA SER A 282 16.71 -15.18 35.87
C SER A 282 15.70 -14.03 35.90
N ALA A 283 15.97 -12.92 35.20
CA ALA A 283 15.01 -11.84 35.05
C ALA A 283 13.91 -12.18 34.03
N ILE A 284 14.28 -12.86 32.93
CA ILE A 284 13.33 -13.33 31.91
C ILE A 284 12.47 -14.47 32.46
N GLU A 285 13.08 -15.44 33.13
CA GLU A 285 12.42 -16.60 33.73
C GLU A 285 11.34 -16.18 34.73
N ARG A 286 11.58 -15.14 35.54
CA ARG A 286 10.58 -14.59 36.48
C ARG A 286 9.35 -13.99 35.79
N LEU A 287 9.48 -13.59 34.51
CA LEU A 287 8.36 -13.05 33.75
C LEU A 287 7.54 -14.15 33.08
N LEU A 288 8.11 -15.32 32.83
CA LEU A 288 7.40 -16.46 32.25
C LEU A 288 6.42 -17.06 33.26
N ARG A 289 5.24 -17.46 32.78
CA ARG A 289 4.27 -18.25 33.56
C ARG A 289 4.64 -19.74 33.50
N GLN A 290 4.07 -20.55 34.41
CA GLN A 290 4.42 -21.98 34.54
C GLN A 290 4.25 -22.81 33.25
N ASP A 291 3.38 -22.37 32.35
CA ASP A 291 3.06 -23.02 31.06
C ASP A 291 3.66 -22.29 29.84
N GLU A 292 4.38 -21.18 30.04
CA GLU A 292 5.00 -20.39 28.98
C GLU A 292 6.47 -20.78 28.77
N THR A 293 6.91 -20.74 27.52
CA THR A 293 8.31 -20.85 27.14
C THR A 293 8.73 -19.59 26.38
N LEU A 294 10.03 -19.33 26.31
CA LEU A 294 10.57 -18.28 25.45
C LEU A 294 10.66 -18.80 24.01
N ASP A 295 9.76 -18.35 23.14
CA ASP A 295 9.70 -18.85 21.75
C ASP A 295 10.83 -18.28 20.90
N ALA A 296 11.20 -17.01 21.11
CA ALA A 296 12.23 -16.35 20.33
C ALA A 296 13.00 -15.26 21.06
N VAL A 297 14.24 -15.04 20.62
CA VAL A 297 15.01 -13.82 20.90
C VAL A 297 15.43 -13.18 19.59
N VAL A 298 15.07 -11.92 19.41
CA VAL A 298 15.46 -11.09 18.28
C VAL A 298 16.63 -10.21 18.69
N HIS A 299 17.79 -10.47 18.11
CA HIS A 299 19.05 -9.80 18.40
C HIS A 299 19.30 -8.68 17.39
N LEU A 300 19.26 -7.43 17.84
CA LEU A 300 19.62 -6.23 17.06
C LEU A 300 21.03 -5.73 17.44
N THR A 301 21.74 -6.46 18.28
CA THR A 301 23.08 -6.15 18.78
C THR A 301 24.11 -6.04 17.64
N ASP A 302 24.90 -4.96 17.64
CA ASP A 302 26.00 -4.73 16.70
C ASP A 302 27.00 -5.91 16.73
N ALA A 303 27.61 -6.24 15.58
CA ALA A 303 28.46 -7.43 15.40
C ALA A 303 29.56 -7.54 16.46
N GLN A 304 30.21 -6.41 16.74
CA GLN A 304 31.33 -6.31 17.67
C GLN A 304 30.97 -6.70 19.11
N VAL A 305 29.71 -6.56 19.52
CA VAL A 305 29.23 -7.01 20.84
C VAL A 305 28.68 -8.43 20.73
N TYR A 306 27.95 -8.71 19.66
CA TYR A 306 27.37 -10.04 19.39
C TYR A 306 28.44 -11.14 19.37
N GLU A 307 29.60 -10.90 18.77
CA GLU A 307 30.70 -11.86 18.63
C GLU A 307 31.51 -12.07 19.92
N THR A 308 31.27 -11.29 20.97
CA THR A 308 32.00 -11.45 22.23
C THR A 308 31.64 -12.76 22.93
N ASP A 309 32.63 -13.38 23.56
CA ASP A 309 32.48 -14.58 24.39
C ASP A 309 31.33 -14.46 25.40
N PHE A 310 31.21 -13.30 26.04
CA PHE A 310 30.19 -13.03 27.03
C PHE A 310 28.78 -13.08 26.43
N TYR A 311 28.55 -12.41 25.29
CA TYR A 311 27.25 -12.40 24.64
C TYR A 311 26.87 -13.80 24.10
N GLN A 312 27.86 -14.51 23.55
CA GLN A 312 27.70 -15.88 23.07
C GLN A 312 27.35 -16.85 24.20
N ARG A 313 27.98 -16.72 25.38
CA ARG A 313 27.62 -17.51 26.57
C ARG A 313 26.20 -17.19 27.03
N TRP A 314 25.81 -15.93 27.08
CA TRP A 314 24.44 -15.53 27.42
C TRP A 314 23.41 -16.17 26.47
N MET A 315 23.69 -16.24 25.17
CA MET A 315 22.81 -16.93 24.22
C MET A 315 22.62 -18.42 24.54
N VAL A 316 23.68 -19.09 25.04
CA VAL A 316 23.66 -20.51 25.41
C VAL A 316 22.99 -20.76 26.75
N GLU A 317 23.00 -19.78 27.66
CA GLU A 317 22.29 -19.84 28.95
C GLU A 317 20.76 -19.78 28.80
N LEU A 318 20.25 -19.29 27.67
CA LEU A 318 18.82 -19.27 27.36
C LEU A 318 18.30 -20.70 27.08
N ASP A 319 17.01 -20.92 27.31
CA ASP A 319 16.38 -22.23 27.10
C ASP A 319 16.70 -22.77 25.70
N GLY A 320 17.20 -24.01 25.60
CA GLY A 320 17.67 -24.62 24.35
C GLY A 320 16.59 -24.84 23.28
N LYS A 321 15.33 -24.52 23.60
CA LYS A 321 14.19 -24.50 22.66
C LYS A 321 13.95 -23.13 22.02
N THR A 322 14.61 -22.08 22.52
CA THR A 322 14.46 -20.70 22.05
C THR A 322 14.99 -20.54 20.63
N CYS A 323 14.24 -19.90 19.74
CA CYS A 323 14.75 -19.54 18.42
C CYS A 323 15.48 -18.19 18.46
N HIS A 324 16.73 -18.15 17.99
CA HIS A 324 17.51 -16.92 17.93
C HIS A 324 17.44 -16.32 16.52
N VAL A 325 16.96 -15.09 16.38
CA VAL A 325 16.88 -14.37 15.10
C VAL A 325 17.81 -13.17 15.15
N VAL A 326 18.79 -13.09 14.24
CA VAL A 326 19.91 -12.14 14.34
C VAL A 326 19.87 -11.11 13.21
N LEU A 327 19.72 -9.84 13.58
CA LEU A 327 19.70 -8.66 12.70
C LEU A 327 20.97 -7.83 12.91
N ASN A 328 22.08 -8.23 12.28
CA ASN A 328 23.33 -7.47 12.34
C ASN A 328 24.21 -7.70 11.11
N GLU A 329 25.24 -6.88 11.01
CA GLU A 329 26.16 -6.81 9.88
C GLU A 329 27.11 -8.00 9.76
N ALA A 330 27.31 -8.78 10.83
CA ALA A 330 28.12 -10.00 10.82
C ALA A 330 27.39 -11.19 10.18
N VAL A 331 26.09 -11.28 10.41
CA VAL A 331 25.30 -12.48 10.10
C VAL A 331 24.31 -12.25 8.96
N ALA A 332 23.67 -11.07 8.92
CA ALA A 332 22.60 -10.82 7.97
C ALA A 332 23.18 -10.69 6.54
N PRO A 333 22.70 -11.49 5.58
CA PRO A 333 23.19 -11.43 4.22
C PRO A 333 22.77 -10.11 3.56
N VAL A 334 23.66 -9.61 2.70
CA VAL A 334 23.36 -8.44 1.86
C VAL A 334 22.38 -8.89 0.79
N ARG A 335 21.09 -8.64 1.01
CA ARG A 335 19.99 -8.90 0.05
C ARG A 335 19.33 -7.57 -0.32
N PRO A 336 18.67 -7.47 -1.49
CA PRO A 336 17.85 -6.31 -1.78
C PRO A 336 16.67 -6.24 -0.79
N HIS A 337 16.53 -5.09 -0.12
CA HIS A 337 15.36 -4.78 0.72
C HIS A 337 14.18 -4.27 -0.11
N SER A 338 14.39 -4.04 -1.41
CA SER A 338 13.36 -3.60 -2.33
C SER A 338 13.41 -4.40 -3.63
N GLU A 339 12.35 -5.17 -3.89
CA GLU A 339 12.07 -5.82 -5.16
C GLU A 339 11.90 -4.80 -6.27
N ALA A 340 11.14 -3.74 -6.04
CA ALA A 340 10.84 -2.76 -7.07
C ALA A 340 12.12 -2.11 -7.61
N ILE A 341 13.03 -1.70 -6.72
CA ILE A 341 14.35 -1.18 -7.10
C ILE A 341 15.15 -2.20 -7.90
N TYR A 342 15.27 -3.42 -7.37
CA TYR A 342 16.12 -4.44 -7.98
C TYR A 342 15.61 -4.83 -9.37
N ARG A 343 14.29 -5.06 -9.48
CA ARG A 343 13.62 -5.37 -10.74
C ARG A 343 13.82 -4.27 -11.76
N PHE A 344 13.62 -3.02 -11.35
CA PHE A 344 13.75 -1.87 -12.25
C PHE A 344 15.21 -1.67 -12.71
N SER A 345 16.19 -1.84 -11.80
CA SER A 345 17.62 -1.81 -12.16
C SER A 345 17.99 -2.90 -13.16
N VAL A 346 17.53 -4.13 -12.98
CA VAL A 346 17.78 -5.24 -13.92
C VAL A 346 17.19 -4.95 -15.31
N GLN A 347 15.99 -4.36 -15.35
CA GLN A 347 15.34 -3.97 -16.60
C GLN A 347 16.08 -2.84 -17.32
N LEU A 348 16.50 -1.79 -16.61
CA LEU A 348 17.29 -0.70 -17.19
C LEU A 348 18.68 -1.18 -17.65
N ASN A 349 19.33 -2.06 -16.88
CA ASN A 349 20.60 -2.67 -17.26
C ASN A 349 20.50 -3.46 -18.57
N ARG A 350 19.37 -4.11 -18.83
CA ARG A 350 19.11 -4.83 -20.09
C ARG A 350 19.12 -3.90 -21.30
N VAL A 351 18.75 -2.63 -21.11
CA VAL A 351 18.80 -1.59 -22.16
C VAL A 351 20.24 -1.16 -22.40
N HIS A 352 20.93 -0.73 -21.34
CA HIS A 352 22.30 -0.22 -21.44
C HIS A 352 23.09 -0.46 -20.16
N SER A 353 24.04 -1.39 -20.19
CA SER A 353 24.72 -1.87 -18.99
C SER A 353 25.70 -0.87 -18.36
N THR A 354 26.33 0.01 -19.16
CA THR A 354 27.28 1.01 -18.64
C THR A 354 26.57 2.18 -17.94
N ILE A 355 25.53 2.73 -18.57
CA ILE A 355 24.72 3.82 -18.03
C ILE A 355 23.85 3.35 -16.84
N PHE A 356 23.33 2.11 -16.92
CA PHE A 356 22.53 1.48 -15.87
C PHE A 356 23.23 0.23 -15.33
N PRO A 357 24.29 0.39 -14.53
CA PRO A 357 25.00 -0.73 -13.92
C PRO A 357 24.11 -1.47 -12.91
N LEU A 358 24.36 -2.77 -12.75
CA LEU A 358 23.65 -3.59 -11.76
C LEU A 358 24.04 -3.19 -10.34
N LEU A 359 23.10 -3.37 -9.42
CA LEU A 359 23.32 -3.16 -8.00
C LEU A 359 24.18 -4.27 -7.39
N CYS A 360 25.08 -3.87 -6.49
CA CYS A 360 25.85 -4.75 -5.63
C CYS A 360 24.91 -5.41 -4.61
N THR A 361 24.53 -6.65 -4.90
CA THR A 361 23.52 -7.41 -4.13
C THR A 361 24.07 -8.73 -3.57
N HIS A 362 25.38 -8.93 -3.69
CA HIS A 362 26.11 -10.06 -3.15
C HIS A 362 27.50 -9.59 -2.73
N ASP A 363 27.88 -9.79 -1.47
CA ASP A 363 29.29 -9.90 -1.13
C ASP A 363 29.73 -11.31 -1.52
N GLN A 364 30.83 -11.43 -2.26
CA GLN A 364 31.39 -12.73 -2.68
C GLN A 364 31.77 -13.62 -1.48
N ALA A 365 31.79 -13.07 -0.26
CA ALA A 365 32.18 -13.75 0.98
C ALA A 365 31.08 -14.58 1.66
N THR A 366 29.78 -14.41 1.33
CA THR A 366 28.68 -15.09 2.05
C THR A 366 27.79 -15.92 1.13
N VAL A 367 28.39 -16.93 0.48
CA VAL A 367 27.66 -18.07 -0.14
C VAL A 367 27.43 -19.18 0.92
N ALA A 368 27.20 -18.81 2.18
CA ALA A 368 26.65 -19.75 3.14
C ALA A 368 25.13 -19.75 2.94
N ASP A 369 24.60 -20.88 2.47
CA ASP A 369 23.17 -21.11 2.31
C ASP A 369 22.46 -20.76 3.62
N THR A 370 21.65 -19.70 3.61
CA THR A 370 20.83 -19.16 4.72
C THR A 370 19.84 -20.17 5.31
N ARG A 371 19.75 -21.37 4.72
CA ARG A 371 19.02 -22.52 5.25
C ARG A 371 19.79 -23.30 6.32
N SER A 372 21.08 -23.06 6.48
CA SER A 372 21.89 -23.71 7.50
C SER A 372 21.82 -22.89 8.79
N PRO A 373 21.34 -23.45 9.91
CA PRO A 373 21.51 -22.86 11.24
C PRO A 373 22.94 -22.37 11.43
N LEU A 374 23.12 -21.14 11.90
CA LEU A 374 24.40 -20.77 12.49
C LEU A 374 24.55 -21.57 13.77
N LEU A 375 25.50 -22.50 13.78
CA LEU A 375 25.83 -23.29 14.95
C LEU A 375 26.87 -22.52 15.76
N LEU A 376 26.41 -21.81 16.78
CA LEU A 376 27.32 -21.18 17.75
C LEU A 376 27.69 -22.25 18.78
N THR A 377 28.97 -22.67 18.77
CA THR A 377 29.49 -23.64 19.73
C THR A 377 30.29 -22.93 20.81
N THR A 378 29.82 -22.94 22.06
CA THR A 378 30.63 -22.60 23.23
C THR A 378 30.79 -23.85 24.10
N GLY A 379 32.00 -24.42 24.10
CA GLY A 379 32.27 -25.66 24.82
C GLY A 379 31.52 -26.88 24.25
N ARG A 380 30.59 -27.46 25.02
CA ARG A 380 29.82 -28.69 24.66
C ARG A 380 28.37 -28.41 24.20
N GLN A 381 27.92 -27.16 24.22
CA GLN A 381 26.55 -26.78 23.86
C GLN A 381 26.54 -25.97 22.57
N SER A 382 25.49 -26.16 21.76
CA SER A 382 25.31 -25.51 20.48
C SER A 382 23.96 -24.79 20.41
N VAL A 383 23.97 -23.52 20.03
CA VAL A 383 22.76 -22.73 19.77
C VAL A 383 22.54 -22.63 18.27
N VAL A 384 21.29 -22.80 17.85
CA VAL A 384 20.84 -22.61 16.47
C VAL A 384 20.31 -21.18 16.33
N ALA A 385 21.01 -20.38 15.54
CA ALA A 385 20.56 -19.04 15.17
C ALA A 385 20.17 -18.94 13.69
N VAL A 386 19.20 -18.07 13.41
CA VAL A 386 18.67 -17.75 12.09
C VAL A 386 19.13 -16.34 11.72
N ALA A 387 19.83 -16.22 10.58
CA ALA A 387 20.18 -14.94 10.01
C ALA A 387 18.92 -14.22 9.51
N ALA A 388 18.71 -12.97 9.92
CA ALA A 388 17.58 -12.20 9.46
C ALA A 388 17.76 -11.78 8.00
N GLU A 389 16.71 -11.96 7.21
CA GLU A 389 16.61 -11.47 5.84
C GLU A 389 15.30 -10.72 5.65
N PRO A 390 15.22 -9.76 4.71
CA PRO A 390 13.95 -9.10 4.37
C PRO A 390 12.86 -10.12 4.00
N TRP A 391 11.62 -9.86 4.44
CA TRP A 391 10.45 -10.76 4.32
C TRP A 391 10.57 -12.11 5.05
N LEU A 392 11.59 -12.32 5.88
CA LEU A 392 11.62 -13.43 6.82
C LEU A 392 10.52 -13.21 7.85
N ARG A 393 9.61 -14.18 7.96
CA ARG A 393 8.50 -14.19 8.90
C ARG A 393 8.68 -15.28 9.93
N PHE A 394 8.46 -14.92 11.18
CA PHE A 394 8.40 -15.86 12.29
C PHE A 394 7.00 -15.81 12.88
N ASN A 395 6.29 -16.94 12.80
CA ASN A 395 4.96 -17.03 13.34
C ASN A 395 5.00 -17.21 14.85
N LEU A 396 4.17 -16.43 15.54
CA LEU A 396 3.79 -16.64 16.94
C LEU A 396 2.42 -17.31 17.02
N ARG A 397 1.53 -17.06 16.04
CA ARG A 397 0.24 -17.73 15.83
C ARG A 397 -0.12 -17.75 14.34
N PRO A 398 -0.70 -18.83 13.81
CA PRO A 398 -1.23 -20.00 14.52
C PRO A 398 -0.20 -21.10 14.81
N ASP A 399 1.00 -21.03 14.24
CA ASP A 399 2.04 -22.05 14.31
C ASP A 399 3.32 -21.47 14.95
N PRO A 400 3.39 -21.37 16.29
CA PRO A 400 4.51 -20.75 17.00
C PRO A 400 5.85 -21.39 16.64
N GLY A 401 6.88 -20.58 16.41
CA GLY A 401 8.23 -21.07 16.10
C GLY A 401 8.48 -21.37 14.62
N SER A 402 7.43 -21.40 13.78
CA SER A 402 7.61 -21.62 12.35
C SER A 402 8.20 -20.39 11.65
N VAL A 403 9.27 -20.61 10.89
CA VAL A 403 9.98 -19.57 10.11
C VAL A 403 9.80 -19.84 8.63
N TYR A 404 9.38 -18.82 7.88
CA TYR A 404 9.19 -18.91 6.44
C TYR A 404 9.61 -17.60 5.78
N LYS A 405 10.21 -17.71 4.60
CA LYS A 405 10.61 -16.56 3.79
C LYS A 405 9.52 -16.28 2.77
N CYS A 406 8.86 -15.14 2.87
CA CYS A 406 7.89 -14.64 1.89
C CYS A 406 8.55 -13.64 0.93
N ALA A 407 9.75 -13.93 0.46
CA ALA A 407 10.48 -13.01 -0.40
C ALA A 407 10.01 -13.11 -1.86
N PRO A 408 10.03 -11.99 -2.59
CA PRO A 408 9.91 -12.02 -4.04
C PRO A 408 11.10 -12.71 -4.69
N SER A 409 10.92 -13.16 -5.94
CA SER A 409 12.01 -13.72 -6.72
C SER A 409 12.93 -12.60 -7.22
N PHE A 410 14.18 -12.62 -6.76
CA PHE A 410 15.25 -11.76 -7.27
C PHE A 410 16.03 -12.43 -8.42
N ASP A 411 15.49 -13.51 -8.99
CA ASP A 411 16.12 -14.18 -10.12
C ASP A 411 16.04 -13.32 -11.38
N ARG A 412 17.21 -13.03 -11.97
CA ARG A 412 17.34 -12.15 -13.13
C ARG A 412 16.61 -12.73 -14.35
N ALA A 413 16.67 -14.04 -14.57
CA ALA A 413 16.00 -14.66 -15.70
C ALA A 413 14.47 -14.52 -15.59
N THR A 414 13.93 -14.73 -14.39
CA THR A 414 12.51 -14.52 -14.07
C THR A 414 12.08 -13.06 -14.28
N ILE A 415 12.92 -12.10 -13.87
CA ILE A 415 12.64 -10.66 -14.05
C ILE A 415 12.62 -10.25 -15.54
N LEU A 416 13.53 -10.84 -16.33
CA LEU A 416 13.70 -10.51 -17.75
C LEU A 416 12.77 -11.31 -18.68
N GLU A 417 12.20 -12.43 -18.23
CA GLU A 417 11.28 -13.27 -19.03
C GLU A 417 10.18 -12.47 -19.75
N PRO A 418 9.51 -11.46 -19.14
CA PRO A 418 8.51 -10.66 -19.83
C PRO A 418 9.06 -9.80 -20.99
N ILE A 419 10.34 -9.45 -20.94
CA ILE A 419 11.03 -8.62 -21.95
C ILE A 419 11.67 -9.53 -23.00
N ASP A 420 12.49 -10.49 -22.57
CA ASP A 420 13.22 -11.41 -23.45
C ASP A 420 12.29 -12.43 -24.13
N GLY A 421 11.09 -12.67 -23.57
CA GLY A 421 10.04 -13.49 -24.17
C GLY A 421 9.35 -12.83 -25.38
N GLN A 422 9.69 -11.59 -25.73
CA GLN A 422 9.11 -10.86 -26.85
C GLN A 422 10.12 -10.63 -27.97
N PRO A 423 10.04 -11.40 -29.08
CA PRO A 423 11.03 -11.32 -30.16
C PRO A 423 11.18 -9.92 -30.76
N LEU A 424 10.07 -9.17 -30.91
CA LEU A 424 10.08 -7.81 -31.45
C LEU A 424 10.89 -6.84 -30.57
N VAL A 425 10.67 -6.88 -29.25
CA VAL A 425 11.40 -6.06 -28.28
C VAL A 425 12.88 -6.43 -28.24
N VAL A 426 13.19 -7.73 -28.27
CA VAL A 426 14.57 -8.22 -28.26
C VAL A 426 15.33 -7.83 -29.53
N ASP A 427 14.69 -7.95 -30.69
CA ASP A 427 15.30 -7.54 -31.97
C ASP A 427 15.48 -6.02 -32.03
N GLU A 428 14.55 -5.24 -31.48
CA GLU A 428 14.68 -3.78 -31.35
C GLU A 428 15.81 -3.40 -30.39
N LEU A 429 15.90 -4.04 -29.21
CA LEU A 429 17.01 -3.88 -28.26
C LEU A 429 18.35 -4.20 -28.91
N ARG A 430 18.44 -5.30 -29.67
CA ARG A 430 19.67 -5.69 -30.36
C ARG A 430 20.09 -4.63 -31.36
N ARG A 431 19.17 -4.20 -32.22
CA ARG A 431 19.44 -3.13 -33.21
C ARG A 431 19.86 -1.83 -32.53
N PHE A 432 19.19 -1.47 -31.44
CA PHE A 432 19.51 -0.30 -30.63
C PHE A 432 20.94 -0.38 -30.07
N GLN A 433 21.31 -1.51 -29.46
CA GLN A 433 22.64 -1.74 -28.91
C GLN A 433 23.74 -1.78 -29.98
N GLU A 434 23.46 -2.41 -31.13
CA GLU A 434 24.36 -2.41 -32.29
C GLU A 434 24.63 -0.98 -32.79
N ARG A 435 23.59 -0.14 -32.92
CA ARG A 435 23.75 1.28 -33.31
C ARG A 435 24.62 2.06 -32.34
N LEU A 436 24.42 1.89 -31.03
CA LEU A 436 25.18 2.60 -30.01
C LEU A 436 26.63 2.13 -29.90
N SER A 437 26.89 0.83 -30.07
CA SER A 437 28.25 0.29 -30.05
C SER A 437 29.14 0.85 -31.17
N GLY A 438 28.55 1.35 -32.26
CA GLY A 438 29.27 2.04 -33.33
C GLY A 438 29.52 3.54 -33.09
N GLN A 439 28.90 4.15 -32.07
CA GLN A 439 29.01 5.58 -31.77
C GLN A 439 30.02 5.90 -30.65
N ILE A 440 30.41 4.89 -29.86
CA ILE A 440 31.30 5.04 -28.70
C ILE A 440 32.69 4.53 -29.08
N GLY A 441 33.64 5.44 -29.33
CA GLY A 441 35.05 5.09 -29.56
C GLY A 441 35.79 4.76 -28.26
N ASP A 442 36.92 4.04 -28.35
CA ASP A 442 37.71 3.53 -27.21
C ASP A 442 38.35 4.60 -26.28
N GLN A 443 38.15 5.90 -26.54
CA GLN A 443 38.69 7.02 -25.75
C GLN A 443 37.60 8.06 -25.41
N ILE A 444 36.62 7.68 -24.59
CA ILE A 444 35.64 8.62 -24.06
C ILE A 444 36.18 9.30 -22.80
N ASP A 445 36.10 10.64 -22.75
CA ASP A 445 36.29 11.42 -21.52
C ASP A 445 35.33 10.90 -20.44
N GLN A 446 35.89 10.31 -19.38
CA GLN A 446 35.12 9.70 -18.29
C GLN A 446 34.55 10.73 -17.32
N TYR A 447 35.06 11.97 -17.35
CA TYR A 447 34.73 13.03 -16.42
C TYR A 447 34.52 14.37 -17.14
N PRO A 448 33.63 15.25 -16.66
CA PRO A 448 32.70 15.03 -15.54
C PRO A 448 31.68 13.93 -15.83
N ALA A 449 31.29 13.21 -14.77
CA ALA A 449 30.20 12.24 -14.81
C ALA A 449 29.24 12.47 -13.66
N VAL A 450 27.97 12.13 -13.88
CA VAL A 450 26.93 12.27 -12.86
C VAL A 450 26.36 10.92 -12.49
N THR A 451 26.13 10.67 -11.20
CA THR A 451 25.47 9.47 -10.69
C THR A 451 24.27 9.87 -9.86
N PHE A 452 23.08 9.42 -10.23
CA PHE A 452 21.86 9.70 -9.49
C PHE A 452 21.66 8.63 -8.42
N LEU A 453 21.54 9.03 -7.16
CA LEU A 453 21.24 8.13 -6.04
C LEU A 453 19.76 8.19 -5.66
N GLY A 454 19.06 9.26 -6.02
CA GLY A 454 17.62 9.38 -5.90
C GLY A 454 17.06 10.49 -6.78
N THR A 455 15.85 10.26 -7.29
CA THR A 455 15.21 11.06 -8.35
C THR A 455 13.75 11.43 -8.05
N SER A 456 13.24 11.11 -6.86
CA SER A 456 11.87 11.39 -6.41
C SER A 456 11.78 12.70 -5.65
N SER A 457 10.64 13.37 -5.78
CA SER A 457 10.28 14.57 -5.02
C SER A 457 9.43 14.26 -3.78
N ALA A 458 9.69 14.99 -2.69
CA ALA A 458 8.97 15.06 -1.42
C ALA A 458 8.92 13.77 -0.58
N SER A 459 8.78 12.61 -1.21
CA SER A 459 8.72 11.31 -0.52
C SER A 459 9.26 10.22 -1.44
N PRO A 460 9.91 9.17 -0.88
CA PRO A 460 10.35 8.05 -1.67
C PRO A 460 9.15 7.25 -2.18
N VAL A 461 9.28 6.68 -3.37
CA VAL A 461 8.35 5.69 -3.92
C VAL A 461 9.05 4.35 -4.10
N LYS A 462 8.31 3.30 -4.44
CA LYS A 462 8.86 1.94 -4.58
C LYS A 462 10.09 1.93 -5.51
N THR A 463 10.04 2.62 -6.65
CA THR A 463 11.13 2.61 -7.65
C THR A 463 12.12 3.76 -7.55
N ARG A 464 11.82 4.86 -6.84
CA ARG A 464 12.68 6.06 -6.77
C ARG A 464 12.86 6.55 -5.34
N ASN A 465 14.09 6.80 -4.95
CA ASN A 465 14.44 7.45 -3.69
C ASN A 465 14.36 8.98 -3.80
N VAL A 466 14.36 9.69 -2.67
CA VAL A 466 14.44 11.15 -2.62
C VAL A 466 15.79 11.70 -3.10
N SER A 467 15.82 12.98 -3.46
CA SER A 467 16.93 13.68 -4.12
C SER A 467 18.32 13.42 -3.54
N ALA A 468 19.20 12.88 -4.38
CA ALA A 468 20.64 12.89 -4.19
C ALA A 468 21.34 12.57 -5.51
N LEU A 469 22.37 13.34 -5.87
CA LEU A 469 23.21 13.05 -7.03
C LEU A 469 24.68 13.39 -6.76
N LEU A 470 25.58 12.65 -7.38
CA LEU A 470 27.03 12.86 -7.33
C LEU A 470 27.50 13.42 -8.67
N ILE A 471 28.28 14.49 -8.65
CA ILE A 471 29.06 15.00 -9.79
C ILE A 471 30.52 14.59 -9.56
N HIS A 472 30.99 13.62 -10.30
CA HIS A 472 32.37 13.16 -10.30
C HIS A 472 33.20 14.05 -11.22
N LEU A 473 34.27 14.62 -10.69
CA LEU A 473 35.21 15.47 -11.45
C LEU A 473 36.45 14.69 -11.88
N ASP A 474 36.85 13.71 -11.05
CA ASP A 474 37.89 12.72 -11.30
C ASP A 474 37.67 11.51 -10.35
N ASP A 475 38.59 10.56 -10.31
CA ASP A 475 38.51 9.36 -9.46
C ASP A 475 38.54 9.65 -7.95
N SER A 476 39.01 10.83 -7.54
CA SER A 476 39.28 11.23 -6.17
C SER A 476 38.47 12.45 -5.68
N SER A 477 37.73 13.09 -6.58
CA SER A 477 37.02 14.35 -6.32
C SER A 477 35.58 14.29 -6.84
N ALA A 478 34.63 14.40 -5.91
CA ALA A 478 33.22 14.46 -6.21
C ALA A 478 32.49 15.55 -5.40
N VAL A 479 31.40 16.05 -5.98
CA VAL A 479 30.42 16.92 -5.34
C VAL A 479 29.12 16.15 -5.15
N LEU A 480 28.61 16.08 -3.91
CA LEU A 480 27.28 15.54 -3.62
C LEU A 480 26.27 16.71 -3.64
N CYS A 481 25.31 16.68 -4.55
CA CYS A 481 24.21 17.64 -4.58
C CYS A 481 22.95 17.00 -3.98
N ASP A 482 22.48 17.62 -2.91
CA ASP A 482 21.47 17.12 -1.98
C ASP A 482 21.81 15.74 -1.37
N CYS A 483 21.22 15.47 -0.21
CA CYS A 483 21.48 14.27 0.57
C CYS A 483 20.20 13.85 1.31
N GLY A 484 19.16 13.54 0.54
CA GLY A 484 17.90 12.99 1.07
C GLY A 484 18.08 11.69 1.87
N GLU A 485 17.02 11.27 2.55
CA GLU A 485 17.00 10.01 3.31
C GLU A 485 17.49 8.82 2.45
N SER A 486 18.24 7.89 3.06
CA SER A 486 18.81 6.69 2.44
C SER A 486 19.89 6.94 1.38
N THR A 487 20.42 8.16 1.23
CA THR A 487 21.52 8.45 0.27
C THR A 487 22.73 7.53 0.45
N TYR A 488 23.17 7.31 1.69
CA TYR A 488 24.27 6.38 1.98
C TYR A 488 23.92 4.94 1.58
N SER A 489 22.72 4.45 1.89
CA SER A 489 22.29 3.11 1.50
C SER A 489 22.20 2.92 -0.01
N GLN A 490 21.75 3.95 -0.74
CA GLN A 490 21.73 3.95 -2.20
C GLN A 490 23.16 3.91 -2.76
N ALA A 491 24.09 4.69 -2.19
CA ALA A 491 25.50 4.62 -2.56
C ALA A 491 26.09 3.23 -2.27
N TYR A 492 25.80 2.64 -1.11
CA TYR A 492 26.27 1.29 -0.78
C TYR A 492 25.76 0.24 -1.79
N LEU A 493 24.48 0.29 -2.18
CA LEU A 493 23.92 -0.58 -3.23
C LEU A 493 24.62 -0.40 -4.57
N ARG A 494 25.07 0.81 -4.90
CA ARG A 494 25.70 1.10 -6.19
C ARG A 494 27.17 0.69 -6.24
N TYR A 495 27.91 0.89 -5.15
CA TYR A 495 29.36 0.77 -5.12
C TYR A 495 29.86 -0.46 -4.35
N GLY A 496 29.00 -1.11 -3.56
CA GLY A 496 29.34 -2.28 -2.76
C GLY A 496 30.27 -1.98 -1.58
N ALA A 497 30.65 -3.03 -0.84
CA ALA A 497 31.51 -2.94 0.34
C ALA A 497 32.89 -2.35 0.01
N ASP A 498 33.49 -2.76 -1.10
CA ASP A 498 34.83 -2.30 -1.50
C ASP A 498 34.85 -0.87 -2.05
N GLY A 499 33.77 -0.47 -2.74
CA GLY A 499 33.70 0.84 -3.42
C GLY A 499 33.16 1.98 -2.55
N ILE A 500 32.38 1.70 -1.50
CA ILE A 500 31.73 2.74 -0.70
C ILE A 500 32.73 3.59 0.09
N GLY A 501 33.79 2.99 0.65
CA GLY A 501 34.82 3.71 1.40
C GLY A 501 35.57 4.74 0.55
N PRO A 502 36.17 4.33 -0.59
CA PRO A 502 36.77 5.26 -1.55
C PRO A 502 35.82 6.36 -2.01
N LEU A 503 34.56 6.03 -2.34
CA LEU A 503 33.56 7.01 -2.73
C LEU A 503 33.36 8.08 -1.66
N LEU A 504 33.12 7.67 -0.40
CA LEU A 504 32.87 8.62 0.69
C LEU A 504 34.03 9.59 0.88
N ARG A 505 35.28 9.12 0.76
CA ARG A 505 36.48 9.96 0.85
C ARG A 505 36.67 10.86 -0.36
N SER A 506 36.20 10.45 -1.54
CA SER A 506 36.24 11.27 -2.76
C SER A 506 35.31 12.48 -2.71
N VAL A 507 34.25 12.44 -1.90
CA VAL A 507 33.34 13.58 -1.75
C VAL A 507 34.04 14.69 -0.97
N LYS A 508 34.37 15.78 -1.67
CA LYS A 508 35.03 16.97 -1.13
C LYS A 508 34.05 18.08 -0.77
N LEU A 509 32.91 18.15 -1.46
CA LEU A 509 31.88 19.13 -1.21
C LEU A 509 30.48 18.50 -1.22
N ILE A 510 29.66 18.90 -0.25
CA ILE A 510 28.23 18.58 -0.20
C ILE A 510 27.47 19.90 -0.36
N PHE A 511 26.64 19.98 -1.40
CA PHE A 511 25.78 21.11 -1.70
C PHE A 511 24.33 20.76 -1.36
N ILE A 512 23.78 21.38 -0.32
CA ILE A 512 22.36 21.30 0.01
C ILE A 512 21.65 22.49 -0.63
N SER A 513 20.78 22.23 -1.59
CA SER A 513 20.08 23.25 -2.38
C SER A 513 19.18 24.12 -1.49
N HIS A 514 18.42 23.50 -0.58
CA HIS A 514 17.48 24.16 0.32
C HIS A 514 17.11 23.27 1.53
N MET A 515 16.30 23.79 2.44
CA MET A 515 15.99 23.11 3.71
C MET A 515 14.67 22.31 3.71
N HIS A 516 14.28 21.67 2.60
CA HIS A 516 13.26 20.62 2.67
C HIS A 516 13.86 19.25 3.01
N GLY A 517 13.15 18.45 3.79
CA GLY A 517 13.65 17.20 4.37
C GLY A 517 14.15 16.17 3.36
N ASP A 518 13.50 16.08 2.19
CA ASP A 518 13.86 15.21 1.08
C ASP A 518 15.20 15.54 0.42
N HIS A 519 15.83 16.68 0.79
CA HIS A 519 17.14 17.10 0.29
C HIS A 519 18.25 17.00 1.33
N PHE A 520 17.98 16.72 2.62
CA PHE A 520 19.05 16.69 3.63
C PHE A 520 18.87 15.70 4.79
N PHE A 521 17.75 14.99 4.94
CA PHE A 521 17.56 14.08 6.07
C PHE A 521 18.61 12.95 6.16
N GLY A 522 19.23 12.55 5.04
CA GLY A 522 20.34 11.59 5.01
C GLY A 522 21.71 12.19 5.32
N LEU A 523 21.84 13.52 5.42
CA LEU A 523 23.13 14.21 5.62
C LEU A 523 23.87 13.74 6.89
N PRO A 524 23.24 13.64 8.08
CA PRO A 524 23.95 13.20 9.27
C PRO A 524 24.46 11.76 9.14
N THR A 525 23.68 10.87 8.51
CA THR A 525 24.08 9.48 8.22
C THR A 525 25.28 9.44 7.29
N PHE A 526 25.22 10.18 6.18
CA PHE A 526 26.30 10.25 5.20
C PHE A 526 27.62 10.72 5.82
N LEU A 527 27.58 11.79 6.62
CA LEU A 527 28.76 12.36 7.28
C LEU A 527 29.37 11.41 8.32
N ARG A 528 28.54 10.73 9.11
CA ARG A 528 28.99 9.71 10.07
C ARG A 528 29.70 8.56 9.36
N HIS A 529 29.13 8.06 8.27
CA HIS A 529 29.76 6.99 7.49
C HIS A 529 31.02 7.47 6.77
N ARG A 530 31.06 8.72 6.28
CA ARG A 530 32.29 9.30 5.75
C ARG A 530 33.38 9.36 6.80
N PHE A 531 33.08 9.82 8.02
CA PHE A 531 34.04 9.83 9.13
C PHE A 531 34.56 8.42 9.45
N ARG A 532 33.68 7.43 9.56
CA ARG A 532 34.06 6.01 9.74
C ARG A 532 34.97 5.51 8.62
N ALA A 533 34.69 5.86 7.35
CA ALA A 533 35.53 5.47 6.21
C ALA A 533 36.96 6.03 6.24
N TYR A 534 37.25 7.09 7.01
CA TYR A 534 38.62 7.53 7.30
C TYR A 534 39.21 6.71 8.46
N GLN A 535 38.45 6.48 9.52
CA GLN A 535 38.87 5.68 10.68
C GLN A 535 39.23 4.24 10.31
N ASP A 536 38.41 3.59 9.48
CA ASP A 536 38.62 2.22 9.01
C ASP A 536 39.93 2.07 8.22
N CYS A 537 40.39 3.14 7.57
CA CYS A 537 41.67 3.20 6.88
C CYS A 537 42.78 3.85 7.71
N GLN A 538 42.53 4.17 8.98
CA GLN A 538 43.48 4.85 9.88
C GLN A 538 44.04 6.17 9.31
N LEU A 539 43.22 6.88 8.54
CA LEU A 539 43.56 8.16 7.93
C LEU A 539 43.12 9.33 8.83
N GLU A 540 43.86 10.44 8.78
CA GLU A 540 43.41 11.69 9.38
C GLU A 540 42.14 12.18 8.68
N TYR A 541 41.13 12.54 9.46
CA TYR A 541 39.85 12.99 8.90
C TYR A 541 39.99 14.36 8.24
N GLU A 542 39.71 14.40 6.94
CA GLU A 542 39.64 15.63 6.16
C GLU A 542 38.20 16.18 6.18
N PRO A 543 37.92 17.35 6.80
CA PRO A 543 36.57 17.89 6.85
C PRO A 543 36.02 18.21 5.46
N VAL A 544 34.78 17.81 5.20
CA VAL A 544 34.09 18.08 3.93
C VAL A 544 33.58 19.52 3.89
N PHE A 545 33.57 20.15 2.71
CA PHE A 545 32.92 21.45 2.55
C PHE A 545 31.40 21.27 2.50
N LEU A 546 30.67 21.90 3.42
CA LEU A 546 29.20 21.86 3.44
C LEU A 546 28.64 23.21 3.02
N VAL A 547 28.10 23.26 1.81
CA VAL A 547 27.33 24.42 1.34
C VAL A 547 25.88 24.21 1.71
N ALA A 548 25.31 25.14 2.48
CA ALA A 548 23.93 25.02 2.94
C ALA A 548 23.31 26.38 3.28
N PRO A 549 21.96 26.51 3.24
CA PRO A 549 21.29 27.69 3.75
C PRO A 549 21.62 27.91 5.24
N GLN A 550 21.83 29.17 5.64
CA GLN A 550 22.28 29.52 7.00
C GLN A 550 21.43 28.89 8.13
N ASN A 551 20.12 28.78 7.94
CA ASN A 551 19.21 28.24 8.96
C ASN A 551 19.26 26.71 9.09
N LEU A 552 19.86 25.98 8.13
CA LEU A 552 19.93 24.51 8.18
C LEU A 552 20.72 24.04 9.41
N LEU A 553 21.78 24.75 9.77
CA LEU A 553 22.59 24.40 10.94
C LEU A 553 21.78 24.39 12.23
N ARG A 554 20.76 25.25 12.36
CA ARG A 554 19.88 25.29 13.53
C ARG A 554 19.02 24.03 13.63
N ILE A 555 18.57 23.50 12.49
CA ILE A 555 17.81 22.24 12.43
C ILE A 555 18.72 21.06 12.76
N LEU A 556 19.93 21.03 12.20
CA LEU A 556 20.91 19.96 12.49
C LEU A 556 21.32 19.91 13.98
N THR A 557 21.39 21.06 14.67
CA THR A 557 21.59 21.09 16.13
C THR A 557 20.45 20.40 16.91
N MET A 558 19.23 20.32 16.37
CA MET A 558 18.14 19.57 17.01
C MET A 558 18.35 18.04 16.91
N PHE A 559 19.12 17.59 15.92
CA PHE A 559 19.47 16.19 15.73
C PHE A 559 20.76 15.78 16.44
N GLU A 560 21.58 16.76 16.85
CA GLU A 560 22.92 16.57 17.41
C GLU A 560 22.94 15.63 18.62
N SER A 561 21.88 15.61 19.43
CA SER A 561 21.78 14.66 20.55
C SER A 561 21.75 13.19 20.11
N PHE A 562 21.43 12.89 18.86
CA PHE A 562 21.41 11.53 18.33
C PHE A 562 22.53 11.31 17.30
N SER A 563 22.76 12.28 16.42
CA SER A 563 23.72 12.17 15.33
C SER A 563 25.17 12.46 15.74
N GLY A 564 25.38 13.20 16.83
CA GLY A 564 26.65 13.88 17.10
C GLY A 564 26.76 15.21 16.34
N SER A 565 27.83 15.96 16.59
CA SER A 565 28.04 17.30 16.04
C SER A 565 28.46 17.25 14.57
N VAL A 566 27.50 17.51 13.66
CA VAL A 566 27.74 17.57 12.21
C VAL A 566 28.71 18.70 11.85
N GLN A 567 28.66 19.80 12.59
CA GLN A 567 29.49 20.99 12.38
C GLN A 567 30.98 20.67 12.55
N GLN A 568 31.35 19.74 13.45
CA GLN A 568 32.74 19.33 13.64
C GLN A 568 33.28 18.51 12.46
N LEU A 569 32.41 17.92 11.65
CA LEU A 569 32.77 17.11 10.50
C LEU A 569 32.92 17.93 9.21
N CYS A 570 32.60 19.23 9.24
CA CYS A 570 32.45 20.05 8.04
C CYS A 570 33.13 21.43 8.14
N LYS A 571 33.59 21.95 7.00
CA LYS A 571 33.84 23.38 6.78
C LYS A 571 32.63 24.00 6.10
N THR A 572 31.92 24.89 6.78
CA THR A 572 30.62 25.40 6.29
C THR A 572 30.77 26.61 5.36
N ILE A 573 29.97 26.64 4.30
CA ILE A 573 29.79 27.75 3.37
C ILE A 573 28.30 28.09 3.40
N LEU A 574 27.93 29.16 4.10
CA LEU A 574 26.52 29.46 4.37
C LEU A 574 25.94 30.40 3.33
N THR A 575 24.91 29.93 2.62
CA THR A 575 24.23 30.70 1.57
C THR A 575 23.06 31.50 2.12
N HIS A 576 22.82 32.67 1.51
CA HIS A 576 21.71 33.56 1.85
C HIS A 576 21.19 34.24 0.58
N ARG A 577 19.86 34.38 0.46
CA ARG A 577 19.25 34.92 -0.77
C ARG A 577 19.45 36.43 -0.94
N LEU A 578 19.58 37.18 0.16
CA LEU A 578 19.66 38.65 0.16
C LEU A 578 21.02 39.19 0.61
N HIS A 579 21.93 38.33 1.05
CA HIS A 579 23.19 38.75 1.65
C HIS A 579 24.33 37.99 0.98
N PRO A 580 25.48 38.65 0.74
CA PRO A 580 26.65 37.97 0.23
C PRO A 580 27.17 36.93 1.24
N LEU A 581 28.01 36.03 0.76
CA LEU A 581 28.74 35.08 1.62
C LEU A 581 29.57 35.85 2.66
N THR A 582 29.60 35.33 3.89
CA THR A 582 30.49 35.84 4.94
C THR A 582 31.95 35.65 4.56
N GLU A 583 32.86 36.44 5.15
CA GLU A 583 34.30 36.32 4.90
C GLU A 583 34.82 34.89 5.15
N GLN A 584 34.36 34.24 6.23
CA GLN A 584 34.69 32.84 6.51
C GLN A 584 34.18 31.89 5.41
N SER A 585 32.94 32.10 4.93
CA SER A 585 32.36 31.29 3.85
C SER A 585 33.09 31.51 2.52
N GLN A 586 33.56 32.74 2.25
CA GLN A 586 34.37 33.05 1.07
C GLN A 586 35.73 32.35 1.13
N LYS A 587 36.38 32.34 2.30
CA LYS A 587 37.62 31.60 2.51
C LYS A 587 37.43 30.10 2.27
N HIS A 588 36.41 29.50 2.90
CA HIS A 588 36.09 28.08 2.69
C HIS A 588 35.71 27.77 1.23
N LEU A 589 35.01 28.68 0.54
CA LEU A 589 34.70 28.53 -0.88
C LEU A 589 35.99 28.50 -1.73
N HIS A 590 36.94 29.38 -1.46
CA HIS A 590 38.23 29.37 -2.15
C HIS A 590 39.00 28.06 -1.90
N GLU A 591 39.06 27.60 -0.65
CA GLU A 591 39.66 26.30 -0.31
C GLU A 591 38.96 25.13 -1.03
N ALA A 592 37.63 25.16 -1.11
CA ALA A 592 36.84 24.15 -1.82
C ALA A 592 37.14 24.13 -3.32
N MET A 593 37.24 25.29 -3.97
CA MET A 593 37.58 25.40 -5.39
C MET A 593 38.96 24.82 -5.71
N LEU A 594 39.94 25.05 -4.82
CA LEU A 594 41.28 24.47 -4.94
C LEU A 594 41.25 22.95 -4.73
N SER A 595 40.52 22.48 -3.72
CA SER A 595 40.40 21.04 -3.41
C SER A 595 39.70 20.25 -4.51
N LEU A 596 38.68 20.84 -5.15
CA LEU A 596 37.96 20.24 -6.29
C LEU A 596 38.65 20.45 -7.63
N ASN A 597 39.70 21.29 -7.69
CA ASN A 597 40.34 21.72 -8.94
C ASN A 597 39.35 22.27 -9.98
N VAL A 598 38.52 23.25 -9.58
CA VAL A 598 37.52 23.89 -10.45
C VAL A 598 37.79 25.37 -10.65
N LYS A 599 37.44 25.88 -11.84
CA LYS A 599 37.61 27.29 -12.21
C LYS A 599 36.48 28.17 -11.69
N ARG A 600 35.27 27.62 -11.60
CA ARG A 600 34.08 28.34 -11.13
C ARG A 600 33.25 27.44 -10.23
N LEU A 601 32.84 27.97 -9.08
CA LEU A 601 31.87 27.38 -8.18
C LEU A 601 30.97 28.50 -7.63
N GLU A 602 29.73 28.54 -8.09
CA GLU A 602 28.79 29.63 -7.81
C GLU A 602 27.44 29.06 -7.33
N PHE A 603 26.83 29.74 -6.36
CA PHE A 603 25.53 29.36 -5.80
C PHE A 603 24.52 30.46 -6.07
N VAL A 604 23.52 30.16 -6.89
CA VAL A 604 22.59 31.15 -7.45
C VAL A 604 21.26 31.05 -6.70
N PRO A 605 20.73 32.12 -6.09
CA PRO A 605 19.38 32.08 -5.51
C PRO A 605 18.33 31.70 -6.57
N VAL A 606 17.52 30.67 -6.29
CA VAL A 606 16.49 30.16 -7.21
C VAL A 606 15.10 30.31 -6.63
N ALA A 607 14.06 30.25 -7.46
CA ALA A 607 12.69 30.64 -7.13
C ALA A 607 11.91 29.52 -6.39
N HIS A 608 12.29 29.28 -5.13
CA HIS A 608 11.69 28.30 -4.22
C HIS A 608 11.86 28.75 -2.74
N PRO A 609 11.03 28.31 -1.77
CA PRO A 609 11.16 28.70 -0.37
C PRO A 609 12.42 28.13 0.31
N MET A 610 12.54 28.37 1.62
CA MET A 610 13.55 27.74 2.49
C MET A 610 15.01 27.96 2.08
N GLY A 611 15.31 29.13 1.50
CA GLY A 611 16.69 29.52 1.18
C GLY A 611 17.26 28.82 -0.05
N ALA A 612 16.43 28.47 -1.03
CA ALA A 612 16.86 27.68 -2.19
C ALA A 612 17.89 28.36 -3.09
N HIS A 613 18.89 27.57 -3.48
CA HIS A 613 19.94 27.91 -4.45
C HIS A 613 20.14 26.78 -5.46
N GLY A 614 20.53 27.17 -6.68
CA GLY A 614 21.14 26.29 -7.67
C GLY A 614 22.65 26.38 -7.63
N LEU A 615 23.33 25.41 -8.26
CA LEU A 615 24.77 25.27 -8.32
C LEU A 615 25.24 25.45 -9.77
N VAL A 616 26.29 26.24 -9.97
CA VAL A 616 27.02 26.35 -11.23
C VAL A 616 28.47 25.97 -10.98
N LEU A 617 28.94 24.91 -11.65
CA LEU A 617 30.29 24.39 -11.54
C LEU A 617 30.95 24.39 -12.92
N THR A 618 32.15 24.97 -13.04
CA THR A 618 32.96 24.91 -14.26
C THR A 618 34.33 24.32 -13.96
N THR A 619 34.68 23.22 -14.63
CA THR A 619 35.97 22.55 -14.49
C THR A 619 37.10 23.37 -15.14
N VAL A 620 38.35 23.00 -14.83
CA VAL A 620 39.53 23.59 -15.50
C VAL A 620 39.54 23.32 -17.01
N GLY A 621 38.95 22.20 -17.45
CA GLY A 621 38.70 21.88 -18.86
C GLY A 621 37.57 22.69 -19.51
N ASN A 622 37.06 23.74 -18.85
CA ASN A 622 35.93 24.57 -19.27
C ASN A 622 34.63 23.79 -19.55
N LYS A 623 34.42 22.67 -18.85
CA LYS A 623 33.13 21.97 -18.84
C LYS A 623 32.24 22.52 -17.74
N THR A 624 31.03 22.93 -18.06
CA THR A 624 30.08 23.54 -17.12
C THR A 624 28.88 22.63 -16.85
N VAL A 625 28.67 22.32 -15.58
CA VAL A 625 27.50 21.58 -15.08
C VAL A 625 26.69 22.50 -14.17
N VAL A 626 25.38 22.55 -14.41
CA VAL A 626 24.42 23.34 -13.63
C VAL A 626 23.42 22.40 -12.96
N TYR A 627 23.19 22.57 -11.66
CA TYR A 627 22.15 21.86 -10.92
C TYR A 627 21.14 22.87 -10.38
N SER A 628 19.86 22.71 -10.69
CA SER A 628 18.84 23.71 -10.34
C SER A 628 18.49 23.75 -8.85
N GLY A 629 18.57 22.60 -8.16
CA GLY A 629 17.75 22.38 -6.97
C GLY A 629 16.26 22.49 -7.30
N ASP A 630 15.41 22.73 -6.30
CA ASP A 630 14.00 23.01 -6.52
C ASP A 630 13.77 24.46 -6.91
N THR A 631 13.00 24.69 -7.99
CA THR A 631 12.75 26.03 -8.49
C THR A 631 11.62 26.12 -9.49
N ARG A 632 10.87 27.22 -9.42
CA ARG A 632 10.20 27.77 -10.62
C ARG A 632 11.22 28.20 -11.68
N PRO A 633 10.86 28.31 -12.96
CA PRO A 633 11.76 28.85 -13.99
C PRO A 633 12.42 30.15 -13.53
N CYS A 634 13.75 30.17 -13.50
CA CYS A 634 14.54 31.22 -12.85
C CYS A 634 15.52 31.87 -13.84
N PRO A 635 15.27 33.12 -14.28
CA PRO A 635 16.19 33.82 -15.19
C PRO A 635 17.61 34.00 -14.64
N ALA A 636 17.77 34.16 -13.32
CA ALA A 636 19.09 34.28 -12.71
C ALA A 636 19.93 33.01 -12.90
N LEU A 637 19.31 31.83 -12.77
CA LEU A 637 19.98 30.55 -13.03
C LEU A 637 20.35 30.41 -14.50
N VAL A 638 19.44 30.81 -15.42
CA VAL A 638 19.69 30.86 -16.87
C VAL A 638 20.93 31.71 -17.18
N SER A 639 20.98 32.95 -16.65
CA SER A 639 22.10 33.86 -16.90
C SER A 639 23.43 33.34 -16.32
N ALA A 640 23.42 32.76 -15.12
CA ALA A 640 24.63 32.22 -14.50
C ALA A 640 25.15 30.96 -15.21
N GLY A 641 24.23 30.13 -15.71
CA GLY A 641 24.50 28.89 -16.42
C GLY A 641 24.65 29.02 -17.95
N GLN A 642 24.68 30.22 -18.50
CA GLN A 642 24.64 30.43 -19.96
C GLN A 642 25.71 29.58 -20.69
N GLY A 643 25.26 28.78 -21.66
CA GLY A 643 26.12 27.90 -22.44
C GLY A 643 26.63 26.66 -21.69
N ALA A 644 25.96 26.23 -20.62
CA ALA A 644 26.36 25.04 -19.87
C ALA A 644 26.41 23.78 -20.77
N ASP A 645 27.39 22.89 -20.55
CA ASP A 645 27.43 21.60 -21.25
C ASP A 645 26.26 20.70 -20.77
N LEU A 646 25.95 20.74 -19.47
CA LEU A 646 24.87 19.97 -18.87
C LEU A 646 24.08 20.83 -17.87
N LEU A 647 22.77 20.89 -18.06
CA LEU A 647 21.81 21.36 -17.07
C LEU A 647 21.08 20.14 -16.47
N ILE A 648 21.16 19.97 -15.16
CA ILE A 648 20.33 19.06 -14.38
C ILE A 648 19.22 19.89 -13.73
N HIS A 649 17.99 19.69 -14.19
CA HIS A 649 16.85 20.51 -13.77
C HIS A 649 15.75 19.66 -13.11
N GLU A 650 15.15 20.19 -12.05
CA GLU A 650 13.94 19.61 -11.46
C GLU A 650 12.76 19.66 -12.45
N ALA A 651 11.98 18.59 -12.50
CA ALA A 651 10.80 18.46 -13.35
C ALA A 651 9.67 17.80 -12.53
N THR A 652 9.35 18.42 -11.40
CA THR A 652 8.47 17.82 -10.39
C THR A 652 7.07 17.52 -10.91
N MET A 653 6.53 18.39 -11.78
CA MET A 653 5.15 18.28 -12.27
C MET A 653 5.09 17.91 -13.76
N GLU A 654 4.10 17.10 -14.15
CA GLU A 654 3.72 16.97 -15.56
C GLU A 654 3.05 18.28 -16.03
N ASP A 655 3.05 18.51 -17.34
CA ASP A 655 2.58 19.78 -17.93
C ASP A 655 1.09 20.05 -17.64
N ASP A 656 0.27 19.01 -17.50
CA ASP A 656 -1.15 19.11 -17.12
C ASP A 656 -1.36 19.66 -15.69
N LEU A 657 -0.30 19.70 -14.86
CA LEU A 657 -0.32 20.19 -13.48
C LEU A 657 0.42 21.53 -13.32
N ALA A 658 0.51 22.34 -14.38
CA ALA A 658 1.19 23.63 -14.35
C ALA A 658 0.75 24.56 -13.21
N GLN A 659 -0.54 24.61 -12.87
CA GLN A 659 -1.01 25.41 -11.74
C GLN A 659 -0.48 24.89 -10.40
N GLU A 660 -0.44 23.56 -10.21
CA GLU A 660 0.12 22.98 -8.99
C GLU A 660 1.64 23.19 -8.91
N ALA A 661 2.32 23.18 -10.05
CA ALA A 661 3.73 23.54 -10.16
C ALA A 661 3.97 24.98 -9.67
N VAL A 662 3.12 25.93 -10.09
CA VAL A 662 3.18 27.33 -9.60
C VAL A 662 2.91 27.41 -8.10
N ASP A 663 1.84 26.77 -7.62
CA ASP A 663 1.39 26.84 -6.22
C ASP A 663 2.45 26.25 -5.27
N LYS A 664 3.05 25.12 -5.65
CA LYS A 664 4.11 24.44 -4.89
C LYS A 664 5.52 24.94 -5.22
N LYS A 665 5.65 25.91 -6.12
CA LYS A 665 6.92 26.52 -6.55
C LYS A 665 7.94 25.53 -7.12
N HIS A 666 7.46 24.65 -8.00
CA HIS A 666 8.25 23.71 -8.80
C HIS A 666 8.07 23.92 -10.30
N SER A 667 8.92 23.31 -11.12
CA SER A 667 8.80 23.34 -12.57
C SER A 667 7.98 22.18 -13.13
N THR A 668 7.27 22.45 -14.23
CA THR A 668 6.78 21.39 -15.13
C THR A 668 7.91 20.86 -16.01
N ILE A 669 7.69 19.73 -16.68
CA ILE A 669 8.63 19.14 -17.65
C ILE A 669 8.95 20.14 -18.78
N SER A 670 7.93 20.71 -19.42
CA SER A 670 8.10 21.67 -20.52
C SER A 670 8.82 22.95 -20.07
N GLU A 671 8.55 23.41 -18.85
CA GLU A 671 9.23 24.57 -18.28
C GLU A 671 10.71 24.32 -18.00
N ALA A 672 11.06 23.15 -17.46
CA ALA A 672 12.45 22.75 -17.25
C ALA A 672 13.22 22.67 -18.58
N ILE A 673 12.60 22.12 -19.62
CA ILE A 673 13.16 22.08 -20.98
C ILE A 673 13.34 23.51 -21.54
N ALA A 674 12.35 24.39 -21.34
CA ALA A 674 12.44 25.78 -21.78
C ALA A 674 13.57 26.55 -21.07
N VAL A 675 13.81 26.27 -19.79
CA VAL A 675 14.97 26.82 -19.05
C VAL A 675 16.28 26.35 -19.68
N GLY A 676 16.40 25.05 -20.00
CA GLY A 676 17.57 24.52 -20.71
C GLY A 676 17.82 25.19 -22.06
N ARG A 677 16.76 25.42 -22.84
CA ARG A 677 16.84 26.14 -24.11
C ARG A 677 17.26 27.59 -23.93
N ALA A 678 16.66 28.31 -22.97
CA ALA A 678 17.00 29.70 -22.69
C ALA A 678 18.45 29.85 -22.22
N MET A 679 18.94 28.87 -21.45
CA MET A 679 20.34 28.78 -21.01
C MET A 679 21.29 28.46 -22.16
N GLY A 680 20.79 27.95 -23.29
CA GLY A 680 21.62 27.41 -24.35
C GLY A 680 22.42 26.20 -23.88
N ALA A 681 21.83 25.38 -23.00
CA ALA A 681 22.49 24.21 -22.47
C ALA A 681 22.70 23.15 -23.57
N GLY A 682 23.88 22.53 -23.61
CA GLY A 682 24.21 21.45 -24.55
C GLY A 682 23.31 20.23 -24.37
N PHE A 683 22.94 19.95 -23.11
CA PHE A 683 22.00 18.89 -22.74
C PHE A 683 21.21 19.26 -21.48
N THR A 684 19.93 18.85 -21.42
CA THR A 684 19.08 19.03 -20.23
C THR A 684 18.62 17.69 -19.68
N LEU A 685 19.05 17.37 -18.45
CA LEU A 685 18.72 16.13 -17.76
C LEU A 685 17.70 16.41 -16.66
N LEU A 686 16.52 15.77 -16.76
CA LEU A 686 15.40 16.01 -15.86
C LEU A 686 15.44 15.05 -14.67
N THR A 687 15.17 15.56 -13.47
CA THR A 687 15.12 14.76 -12.22
C THR A 687 14.02 15.28 -11.29
N HIS A 688 13.98 14.78 -10.06
CA HIS A 688 13.08 15.23 -9.00
C HIS A 688 11.60 15.09 -9.35
N PHE A 689 11.22 13.92 -9.88
CA PHE A 689 9.86 13.67 -10.34
C PHE A 689 8.91 13.42 -9.16
N SER A 690 7.67 13.94 -9.22
CA SER A 690 6.67 13.65 -8.18
C SER A 690 6.45 12.14 -8.02
N GLY A 691 6.36 11.68 -6.77
CA GLY A 691 5.99 10.31 -6.43
C GLY A 691 4.59 9.88 -6.91
N ARG A 692 3.77 10.81 -7.42
CA ARG A 692 2.47 10.49 -8.04
C ARG A 692 2.60 9.72 -9.35
N TYR A 693 3.73 9.84 -10.03
CA TYR A 693 3.96 9.19 -11.32
C TYR A 693 4.70 7.87 -11.12
N ASN A 694 3.98 6.76 -10.99
CA ASN A 694 4.62 5.43 -11.00
C ASN A 694 5.10 5.01 -12.40
N LYS A 695 4.83 5.83 -13.42
CA LYS A 695 5.22 5.63 -14.82
C LYS A 695 6.46 6.45 -15.18
N LEU A 696 7.01 6.17 -16.36
CA LEU A 696 7.94 7.08 -17.02
C LEU A 696 7.28 8.46 -17.15
N PRO A 697 7.94 9.55 -16.74
CA PRO A 697 7.44 10.91 -16.96
C PRO A 697 7.03 11.12 -18.43
N LEU A 698 5.83 11.68 -18.62
CA LEU A 698 5.29 11.94 -19.96
C LEU A 698 6.00 13.14 -20.58
N VAL A 699 6.99 12.85 -21.41
CA VAL A 699 7.63 13.85 -22.27
C VAL A 699 6.83 13.95 -23.58
N ASP A 700 6.30 15.15 -23.86
CA ASP A 700 5.60 15.49 -25.10
C ASP A 700 6.46 15.17 -26.33
N GLU A 701 5.85 14.61 -27.38
CA GLU A 701 6.52 14.23 -28.62
C GLU A 701 7.26 15.40 -29.28
N ARG A 702 6.80 16.64 -29.07
CA ARG A 702 7.44 17.87 -29.55
C ARG A 702 8.86 18.05 -29.02
N HIS A 703 9.18 17.43 -27.87
CA HIS A 703 10.48 17.50 -27.22
C HIS A 703 11.35 16.26 -27.49
N CYS A 704 10.84 15.23 -28.18
CA CYS A 704 11.56 13.97 -28.36
C CYS A 704 12.83 14.06 -29.24
N SER A 705 12.98 15.13 -30.02
CA SER A 705 14.19 15.39 -30.83
C SER A 705 15.18 16.34 -30.15
N GLU A 706 14.90 16.79 -28.93
CA GLU A 706 15.77 17.72 -28.20
C GLU A 706 16.85 16.94 -27.42
N SER A 707 17.96 17.62 -27.10
CA SER A 707 19.04 17.08 -26.23
C SER A 707 18.57 16.98 -24.77
N ILE A 708 17.60 16.11 -24.53
CA ILE A 708 16.96 15.89 -23.24
C ILE A 708 17.09 14.44 -22.79
N GLY A 709 17.14 14.24 -21.47
CA GLY A 709 17.14 12.91 -20.85
C GLY A 709 16.35 12.89 -19.56
N LEU A 710 15.99 11.69 -19.11
CA LEU A 710 15.36 11.46 -17.81
C LEU A 710 16.35 10.78 -16.88
N ALA A 711 16.47 11.27 -15.65
CA ALA A 711 17.27 10.64 -14.62
C ALA A 711 16.54 9.45 -13.99
N PHE A 712 17.31 8.42 -13.68
CA PHE A 712 16.85 7.26 -12.94
C PHE A 712 17.79 7.01 -11.77
N ASP A 713 17.27 6.48 -10.66
CA ASP A 713 18.11 6.00 -9.57
C ASP A 713 19.19 5.05 -10.13
N PHE A 714 20.41 5.21 -9.62
CA PHE A 714 21.64 4.48 -9.98
C PHE A 714 22.19 4.72 -11.38
N MET A 715 21.54 5.54 -12.21
CA MET A 715 22.06 5.95 -13.51
C MET A 715 23.38 6.69 -13.35
N ARG A 716 24.41 6.27 -14.10
CA ARG A 716 25.68 6.98 -14.24
C ARG A 716 25.89 7.37 -15.69
N VAL A 717 26.23 8.62 -15.96
CA VAL A 717 26.47 9.11 -17.33
C VAL A 717 27.56 10.17 -17.34
N SER A 718 28.53 10.07 -18.25
CA SER A 718 29.51 11.14 -18.51
C SER A 718 28.97 12.17 -19.52
N LEU A 719 29.58 13.35 -19.59
CA LEU A 719 29.16 14.37 -20.57
C LEU A 719 29.23 13.86 -22.02
N ALA A 720 30.19 12.98 -22.33
CA ALA A 720 30.34 12.40 -23.66
C ALA A 720 29.27 11.35 -23.98
N GLU A 721 28.66 10.75 -22.96
CA GLU A 721 27.60 9.74 -23.11
C GLU A 721 26.19 10.36 -23.16
N LEU A 722 26.03 11.67 -22.96
CA LEU A 722 24.71 12.31 -22.89
C LEU A 722 23.86 12.11 -24.15
N ALA A 723 24.48 12.13 -25.33
CA ALA A 723 23.77 11.90 -26.59
C ALA A 723 23.10 10.51 -26.66
N VAL A 724 23.63 9.52 -25.94
CA VAL A 724 23.07 8.17 -25.85
C VAL A 724 21.72 8.19 -25.13
N LEU A 725 21.51 9.09 -24.16
CA LEU A 725 20.27 9.17 -23.40
C LEU A 725 19.06 9.56 -24.26
N THR A 726 19.27 10.38 -25.30
CA THR A 726 18.21 10.78 -26.24
C THR A 726 17.65 9.58 -27.00
N GLU A 727 18.49 8.59 -27.30
CA GLU A 727 18.11 7.36 -27.98
C GLU A 727 17.50 6.32 -27.02
N ILE A 728 17.88 6.33 -25.74
CA ILE A 728 17.32 5.43 -24.71
C ILE A 728 15.84 5.70 -24.44
N LEU A 729 15.41 6.97 -24.44
CA LEU A 729 14.05 7.33 -24.06
C LEU A 729 12.96 6.72 -24.98
N PRO A 730 13.06 6.80 -26.32
CA PRO A 730 12.16 6.08 -27.23
C PRO A 730 12.15 4.57 -26.98
N MET A 731 13.32 3.98 -26.68
CA MET A 731 13.43 2.55 -26.43
C MET A 731 12.67 2.13 -25.16
N LEU A 732 12.79 2.91 -24.08
CA LEU A 732 12.05 2.68 -22.84
C LEU A 732 10.54 2.77 -23.06
N LYS A 733 10.07 3.77 -23.83
CA LYS A 733 8.66 3.91 -24.20
C LYS A 733 8.16 2.72 -25.02
N ASN A 734 8.94 2.25 -25.99
CA ASN A 734 8.58 1.11 -26.84
C ASN A 734 8.50 -0.20 -26.04
N MET A 735 9.43 -0.42 -25.11
CA MET A 735 9.37 -1.56 -24.20
C MET A 735 8.11 -1.51 -23.33
N GLU A 736 7.73 -0.35 -22.79
CA GLU A 736 6.51 -0.20 -21.99
C GLU A 736 5.24 -0.56 -22.80
N VAL A 737 5.19 -0.17 -24.07
CA VAL A 737 4.03 -0.41 -24.95
C VAL A 737 3.95 -1.85 -25.45
N GLN A 738 5.06 -2.39 -25.98
CA GLN A 738 5.08 -3.70 -26.66
C GLN A 738 5.04 -4.87 -25.68
N SER A 739 5.71 -4.72 -24.53
CA SER A 739 5.82 -5.78 -23.54
C SER A 739 4.47 -6.20 -22.93
N GLY A 740 3.40 -5.42 -23.14
CA GLY A 740 2.13 -5.63 -22.46
C GLY A 740 2.26 -5.54 -20.95
N ILE A 741 3.41 -5.07 -20.46
CA ILE A 741 3.68 -4.66 -19.09
C ILE A 741 2.93 -3.32 -18.93
N SER A 742 1.60 -3.36 -18.99
CA SER A 742 0.82 -2.33 -18.31
C SER A 742 1.10 -2.57 -16.83
N GLU A 743 2.09 -1.86 -16.31
CA GLU A 743 2.61 -2.02 -14.95
C GLU A 743 3.43 -3.32 -14.81
N MET A 744 4.63 -3.34 -14.23
CA MET A 744 4.88 -2.93 -12.84
C MET A 744 3.69 -3.28 -11.93
N GLU A 745 3.05 -4.46 -12.09
CA GLU A 745 1.95 -4.92 -11.22
C GLU A 745 2.36 -4.79 -9.75
N LEU A 746 2.00 -3.64 -9.18
CA LEU A 746 1.97 -3.31 -7.77
C LEU A 746 0.58 -2.71 -7.63
N ASP A 747 -0.30 -3.44 -6.94
CA ASP A 747 -1.71 -3.08 -6.78
C ASP A 747 -1.91 -1.57 -6.56
N PRO A 748 -2.90 -0.95 -7.23
CA PRO A 748 -3.34 0.38 -6.87
C PRO A 748 -4.15 0.30 -5.57
N VAL A 749 -3.45 0.18 -4.44
CA VAL A 749 -4.05 0.40 -3.13
C VAL A 749 -3.85 1.88 -2.77
N LEU A 750 -4.96 2.61 -2.90
CA LEU A 750 -5.24 3.95 -2.37
C LEU A 750 -4.61 5.13 -3.11
N ASN A 751 -5.21 5.48 -4.25
CA ASN A 751 -5.31 6.88 -4.65
C ASN A 751 -6.79 7.30 -4.63
N ASN A 752 -7.32 7.46 -3.42
CA ASN A 752 -8.58 8.18 -3.18
C ASN A 752 -8.24 9.57 -2.64
N ASN A 753 -7.48 10.34 -3.41
CA ASN A 753 -7.34 11.77 -3.17
C ASN A 753 -8.63 12.46 -3.60
N ASN A 754 -9.30 13.03 -2.62
CA ASN A 754 -10.54 13.76 -2.77
C ASN A 754 -10.20 15.25 -2.82
N ASP A 755 -9.47 15.70 -3.84
CA ASP A 755 -9.24 17.12 -4.06
C ASP A 755 -10.40 17.72 -4.84
N GLY A 756 -11.23 18.45 -4.11
CA GLY A 756 -12.23 19.32 -4.66
C GLY A 756 -11.61 20.66 -5.07
N ASN A 757 -11.69 20.93 -6.37
CA ASN A 757 -12.08 22.22 -6.96
C ASN A 757 -11.01 23.32 -7.10
N ASN A 758 -10.49 23.48 -8.32
CA ASN A 758 -10.57 24.77 -9.04
C ASN A 758 -10.53 24.56 -10.56
N ASN A 759 -11.30 25.39 -11.27
CA ASN A 759 -11.49 25.37 -12.73
C ASN A 759 -10.30 25.99 -13.47
N SER A 760 -9.88 25.40 -14.59
CA SER A 760 -9.79 26.08 -15.90
C SER A 760 -9.50 25.04 -16.99
N SER A 761 -9.68 25.44 -18.25
CA SER A 761 -10.11 24.60 -19.38
C SER A 761 -9.21 24.78 -20.60
N SER A 762 -8.83 23.68 -21.26
CA SER A 762 -8.65 23.48 -22.72
C SER A 762 -7.95 22.12 -22.90
N SER A 763 -8.37 21.09 -23.64
CA SER A 763 -8.96 20.87 -24.97
C SER A 763 -7.95 20.77 -26.13
N ALA A 764 -7.41 19.56 -26.36
CA ALA A 764 -7.07 18.96 -27.66
C ALA A 764 -6.73 17.45 -27.41
N LEU A 765 -7.49 16.42 -27.79
CA LEU A 765 -7.80 15.84 -29.11
C LEU A 765 -6.58 15.37 -29.94
N CYS A 766 -6.27 14.06 -29.86
CA CYS A 766 -5.91 13.14 -30.97
C CYS A 766 -5.72 11.73 -30.37
N SER A 767 -6.70 10.80 -30.45
CA SER A 767 -6.92 9.80 -31.52
C SER A 767 -5.80 8.76 -31.69
N GLY A 768 -6.02 7.52 -31.22
CA GLY A 768 -5.19 6.38 -31.59
C GLY A 768 -5.37 5.14 -30.69
N GLU A 769 -6.38 4.33 -31.02
CA GLU A 769 -6.43 2.86 -30.89
C GLU A 769 -6.14 2.14 -29.54
N ALA A 770 -7.23 1.76 -28.86
CA ALA A 770 -7.22 0.90 -27.68
C ALA A 770 -7.11 -0.59 -28.03
N VAL A 771 -5.99 -1.23 -27.67
CA VAL A 771 -5.88 -2.69 -27.54
C VAL A 771 -6.34 -3.09 -26.14
N ALA A 772 -7.44 -3.84 -26.09
CA ALA A 772 -8.09 -4.29 -24.86
C ALA A 772 -7.41 -5.56 -24.32
N ASN A 773 -6.60 -5.41 -23.28
CA ASN A 773 -6.16 -6.51 -22.42
C ASN A 773 -7.05 -6.63 -21.17
N LEU A 774 -7.01 -7.83 -20.62
CA LEU A 774 -8.07 -8.47 -19.86
C LEU A 774 -7.57 -8.89 -18.48
N SER A 775 -7.73 -8.08 -17.44
CA SER A 775 -7.58 -8.54 -16.06
C SER A 775 -8.96 -8.76 -15.40
N THR A 776 -9.12 -9.96 -14.86
CA THR A 776 -10.17 -10.33 -13.91
C THR A 776 -9.44 -10.70 -12.63
N ASN A 777 -9.69 -9.95 -11.56
CA ASN A 777 -9.34 -10.30 -10.19
C ASN A 777 -9.63 -11.78 -9.92
N ASN A 778 -8.66 -12.47 -9.31
CA ASN A 778 -8.88 -13.45 -8.27
C ASN A 778 -7.53 -13.90 -7.73
N ASP A 779 -7.30 -13.55 -6.47
CA ASP A 779 -6.55 -14.36 -5.51
C ASP A 779 -7.09 -15.80 -5.50
N ASP A 780 -6.20 -16.73 -5.14
CA ASP A 780 -6.30 -18.20 -5.16
C ASP A 780 -5.79 -18.87 -6.46
N GLN A 781 -4.47 -18.99 -6.57
CA GLN A 781 -3.87 -20.11 -7.32
C GLN A 781 -2.47 -20.47 -6.80
N TRP A 782 -2.42 -21.54 -5.99
CA TRP A 782 -1.27 -22.42 -5.89
C TRP A 782 -0.93 -22.99 -7.27
N ARG A 783 0.36 -23.02 -7.65
CA ARG A 783 0.87 -23.85 -8.75
C ARG A 783 2.04 -24.71 -8.31
N GLU A 784 1.86 -25.99 -8.57
CA GLU A 784 2.84 -27.07 -8.57
C GLU A 784 3.99 -26.76 -9.55
N GLU A 785 5.21 -27.03 -9.11
CA GLU A 785 6.39 -27.15 -9.97
C GLU A 785 6.29 -28.41 -10.85
N LYS A 786 6.67 -28.27 -12.12
CA LYS A 786 6.97 -29.41 -13.00
C LYS A 786 8.39 -29.90 -12.69
N TRP A 787 8.46 -31.08 -12.11
CA TRP A 787 9.69 -31.86 -11.95
C TRP A 787 9.97 -32.64 -13.25
N THR A 788 11.15 -32.46 -13.84
CA THR A 788 11.70 -33.36 -14.86
C THR A 788 12.93 -34.06 -14.28
N GLY A 789 12.77 -35.32 -13.89
CA GLY A 789 13.85 -36.18 -13.41
C GLY A 789 13.32 -37.55 -12.99
N SER A 790 13.64 -38.56 -13.79
CA SER A 790 13.20 -39.96 -13.73
C SER A 790 13.51 -40.69 -12.41
N LEU A 791 12.55 -41.49 -11.90
CA LEU A 791 12.72 -42.92 -11.53
C LEU A 791 11.38 -43.55 -11.06
N ASP A 792 11.03 -44.65 -11.71
CA ASP A 792 9.94 -45.62 -11.45
C ASP A 792 10.16 -46.30 -10.06
N VAL A 793 9.18 -46.71 -9.24
CA VAL A 793 8.19 -47.80 -9.41
C VAL A 793 7.14 -47.72 -8.28
N GLY A 794 5.86 -47.97 -8.56
CA GLY A 794 4.89 -48.43 -7.53
C GLY A 794 3.48 -47.82 -7.58
N ARG A 795 2.65 -48.32 -8.50
CA ARG A 795 1.30 -47.86 -8.83
C ARG A 795 0.23 -48.23 -7.78
N THR A 796 -0.62 -47.26 -7.38
CA THR A 796 -2.06 -47.51 -7.16
C THR A 796 -2.90 -46.36 -7.75
N THR A 797 -3.60 -46.65 -8.84
CA THR A 797 -4.44 -45.68 -9.59
C THR A 797 -5.86 -45.61 -9.03
N SER A 798 -6.34 -44.43 -8.67
CA SER A 798 -7.78 -44.18 -8.48
C SER A 798 -8.38 -43.48 -9.71
N LYS A 799 -9.45 -44.08 -10.26
CA LYS A 799 -10.14 -43.62 -11.49
C LYS A 799 -10.91 -42.31 -11.24
N VAL A 800 -10.63 -41.28 -12.03
CA VAL A 800 -11.34 -39.98 -12.07
C VAL A 800 -12.82 -40.20 -12.44
N SER A 801 -13.75 -39.63 -11.66
CA SER A 801 -15.18 -39.89 -11.87
C SER A 801 -15.76 -39.14 -13.07
N LYS A 802 -16.82 -39.68 -13.68
CA LYS A 802 -17.55 -39.09 -14.83
C LYS A 802 -17.94 -37.62 -14.62
N ASN A 803 -18.13 -37.17 -13.37
CA ASN A 803 -18.45 -35.78 -13.04
C ASN A 803 -17.24 -34.85 -13.04
N GLN A 804 -16.06 -35.34 -12.67
CA GLN A 804 -14.81 -34.59 -12.82
C GLN A 804 -14.50 -34.39 -14.31
N LEU A 805 -14.68 -35.41 -15.14
CA LEU A 805 -14.48 -35.31 -16.58
C LEU A 805 -15.46 -34.32 -17.24
N LYS A 806 -16.72 -34.28 -16.78
CA LYS A 806 -17.73 -33.32 -17.25
C LYS A 806 -17.40 -31.88 -16.82
N LYS A 807 -16.85 -31.67 -15.61
CA LYS A 807 -16.38 -30.36 -15.14
C LYS A 807 -15.14 -29.89 -15.91
N MET A 808 -14.20 -30.78 -16.20
CA MET A 808 -13.03 -30.46 -17.02
C MET A 808 -13.45 -30.05 -18.44
N LYS A 809 -14.30 -30.85 -19.11
CA LYS A 809 -14.84 -30.52 -20.44
C LYS A 809 -15.66 -29.23 -20.47
N LYS A 810 -16.35 -28.89 -19.38
CA LYS A 810 -17.11 -27.63 -19.26
C LYS A 810 -16.17 -26.43 -19.02
N ARG A 811 -15.11 -26.60 -18.23
CA ARG A 811 -14.08 -25.58 -18.00
C ARG A 811 -13.28 -25.32 -19.28
N GLU A 812 -12.95 -26.37 -20.02
CA GLU A 812 -12.28 -26.31 -21.32
C GLU A 812 -13.13 -25.58 -22.37
N ARG A 813 -14.43 -25.94 -22.52
CA ARG A 813 -15.36 -25.18 -23.37
C ARG A 813 -15.52 -23.72 -22.96
N TRP A 814 -15.46 -23.43 -21.66
CA TRP A 814 -15.55 -22.06 -21.16
C TRP A 814 -14.28 -21.26 -21.47
N LEU A 815 -13.09 -21.86 -21.34
CA LEU A 815 -11.82 -21.24 -21.70
C LEU A 815 -11.73 -20.98 -23.22
N LEU A 816 -12.13 -21.96 -24.04
CA LEU A 816 -12.15 -21.84 -25.51
C LEU A 816 -13.14 -20.78 -26.00
N SER A 817 -14.29 -20.59 -25.34
CA SER A 817 -15.30 -19.58 -25.73
C SER A 817 -15.11 -18.21 -25.07
N ARG A 818 -14.11 -18.04 -24.18
CA ARG A 818 -13.91 -16.81 -23.40
C ARG A 818 -13.47 -15.63 -24.26
N GLN A 819 -12.53 -15.84 -25.18
CA GLN A 819 -12.06 -14.80 -26.11
C GLN A 819 -13.16 -14.43 -27.11
N ALA A 820 -13.84 -15.42 -27.70
CA ALA A 820 -14.93 -15.19 -28.65
C ALA A 820 -16.08 -14.35 -28.04
N ARG A 821 -16.51 -14.63 -26.80
CA ARG A 821 -17.55 -13.84 -26.12
C ARG A 821 -17.11 -12.42 -25.78
N ARG A 822 -15.82 -12.21 -25.47
CA ARG A 822 -15.23 -10.88 -25.21
C ARG A 822 -15.16 -10.05 -26.50
N GLN A 823 -14.78 -10.67 -27.61
CA GLN A 823 -14.84 -10.05 -28.94
C GLN A 823 -16.27 -9.70 -29.35
N GLU A 824 -17.24 -10.60 -29.14
CA GLU A 824 -18.66 -10.35 -29.44
C GLU A 824 -19.23 -9.19 -28.61
N GLN A 825 -18.86 -9.07 -27.33
CA GLN A 825 -19.27 -7.95 -26.48
C GLN A 825 -18.60 -6.62 -26.86
N ALA A 826 -17.33 -6.65 -27.27
CA ALA A 826 -16.63 -5.48 -27.79
C ALA A 826 -17.25 -5.01 -29.12
N ALA A 827 -17.59 -5.95 -30.01
CA ALA A 827 -18.30 -5.68 -31.27
C ALA A 827 -19.68 -5.05 -31.01
N LYS A 828 -20.50 -5.62 -30.10
CA LYS A 828 -21.80 -5.02 -29.71
C LYS A 828 -21.65 -3.63 -29.11
N ARG A 829 -20.58 -3.35 -28.35
CA ARG A 829 -20.27 -2.00 -27.83
C ARG A 829 -19.90 -1.02 -28.95
N LYS A 830 -19.09 -1.47 -29.93
CA LYS A 830 -18.69 -0.66 -31.09
C LYS A 830 -19.91 -0.36 -31.98
N GLN A 831 -20.75 -1.36 -32.22
CA GLN A 831 -22.00 -1.23 -32.98
C GLN A 831 -23.01 -0.30 -32.32
N ARG A 832 -23.18 -0.35 -30.99
CA ARG A 832 -24.00 0.62 -30.24
C ARG A 832 -23.48 2.06 -30.32
N LYS A 833 -22.15 2.26 -30.33
CA LYS A 833 -21.55 3.59 -30.53
C LYS A 833 -21.81 4.13 -31.94
N VAL A 834 -21.79 3.26 -32.94
CA VAL A 834 -22.10 3.63 -34.33
C VAL A 834 -23.60 3.92 -34.49
N GLU A 835 -24.48 3.10 -33.93
CA GLU A 835 -25.93 3.37 -33.92
C GLU A 835 -26.32 4.67 -33.19
N ALA A 836 -25.65 5.02 -32.10
CA ALA A 836 -25.87 6.29 -31.40
C ALA A 836 -25.41 7.50 -32.24
N ARG A 837 -24.32 7.34 -32.99
CA ARG A 837 -23.83 8.34 -33.97
C ARG A 837 -24.82 8.52 -35.13
N LEU A 838 -25.38 7.43 -35.65
CA LEU A 838 -26.39 7.45 -36.72
C LEU A 838 -27.74 8.04 -36.27
N ARG A 839 -28.07 7.99 -34.97
CA ARG A 839 -29.27 8.61 -34.39
C ARG A 839 -29.11 10.10 -34.06
N GLY A 840 -27.94 10.70 -34.33
CA GLY A 840 -27.71 12.13 -34.11
C GLY A 840 -27.56 12.55 -32.65
N GLU A 841 -27.20 11.63 -31.73
CA GLU A 841 -26.91 11.99 -30.34
C GLU A 841 -25.54 12.71 -30.22
N PRO A 842 -25.44 13.85 -29.51
CA PRO A 842 -24.24 14.69 -29.52
C PRO A 842 -23.03 13.99 -28.89
N SER A 843 -21.86 14.17 -29.54
CA SER A 843 -20.57 13.62 -29.11
C SER A 843 -20.16 14.14 -27.73
N THR A 844 -19.80 13.22 -26.83
CA THR A 844 -19.35 13.46 -25.45
C THR A 844 -17.96 14.12 -25.36
N ALA A 845 -17.81 15.33 -25.93
CA ALA A 845 -16.66 16.21 -25.73
C ALA A 845 -17.02 17.50 -24.96
N GLY A 846 -18.29 17.65 -24.55
CA GLY A 846 -18.78 18.78 -23.74
C GLY A 846 -19.72 18.39 -22.60
N SER A 847 -19.79 17.11 -22.22
CA SER A 847 -20.60 16.70 -21.06
C SER A 847 -19.87 17.10 -19.78
N ARG A 848 -20.42 18.07 -19.04
CA ARG A 848 -20.07 18.36 -17.63
C ARG A 848 -19.71 17.05 -16.91
N SER A 849 -18.55 17.01 -16.25
CA SER A 849 -18.10 15.85 -15.48
C SER A 849 -19.27 15.27 -14.66
N LYS A 850 -19.47 13.94 -14.70
CA LYS A 850 -20.50 13.25 -13.90
C LYS A 850 -20.43 13.63 -12.41
N ARG A 851 -19.25 14.06 -11.92
CA ARG A 851 -19.02 14.56 -10.56
C ARG A 851 -19.57 15.98 -10.31
N LYS A 852 -19.64 16.83 -11.35
CA LYS A 852 -20.28 18.16 -11.28
C LYS A 852 -21.80 18.11 -11.42
N LEU A 853 -22.35 17.12 -12.15
CA LEU A 853 -23.80 16.89 -12.25
C LEU A 853 -24.41 16.52 -10.88
N LEU A 854 -23.66 15.78 -10.07
CA LEU A 854 -24.01 15.49 -8.68
C LEU A 854 -24.15 16.76 -7.82
N LYS A 855 -23.52 17.90 -8.14
CA LYS A 855 -23.65 19.14 -7.36
C LYS A 855 -24.81 20.04 -7.78
N LEU A 856 -25.41 19.83 -8.95
CA LEU A 856 -26.45 20.69 -9.53
C LEU A 856 -27.88 20.19 -9.30
N SER A 857 -28.05 18.93 -8.91
CA SER A 857 -29.36 18.24 -8.87
C SER A 857 -29.75 17.94 -7.42
N SER A 858 -29.82 18.96 -6.55
CA SER A 858 -30.27 18.76 -5.16
C SER A 858 -31.77 18.45 -5.10
N MET A 859 -32.22 17.78 -4.03
CA MET A 859 -33.64 17.50 -3.83
C MET A 859 -34.47 18.79 -3.75
N GLU A 860 -33.90 19.83 -3.12
CA GLU A 860 -34.50 21.16 -3.01
C GLU A 860 -34.81 21.79 -4.38
N LEU A 861 -33.86 21.69 -5.32
CA LEU A 861 -33.95 22.23 -6.68
C LEU A 861 -34.63 21.29 -7.67
N SER A 862 -35.08 20.11 -7.24
CA SER A 862 -35.71 19.13 -8.12
C SER A 862 -37.13 19.55 -8.52
N ASN A 863 -37.45 19.40 -9.81
CA ASN A 863 -38.82 19.53 -10.31
C ASN A 863 -39.71 18.33 -9.91
N CYS A 864 -39.12 17.21 -9.48
CA CYS A 864 -39.88 16.06 -9.00
C CYS A 864 -40.18 16.22 -7.51
N ARG A 865 -41.46 16.33 -7.16
CA ARG A 865 -41.94 16.46 -5.78
C ARG A 865 -42.37 15.13 -5.14
N GLN A 866 -42.29 14.03 -5.87
CA GLN A 866 -42.63 12.71 -5.36
C GLN A 866 -41.72 12.32 -4.19
N ARG A 867 -42.34 11.98 -3.05
CA ARG A 867 -41.65 11.54 -1.83
C ARG A 867 -41.52 10.02 -1.76
N VAL A 868 -40.32 9.56 -1.42
CA VAL A 868 -40.00 8.14 -1.17
C VAL A 868 -39.16 8.03 0.09
N ALA A 869 -39.53 7.12 1.00
CA ALA A 869 -38.78 6.88 2.21
C ALA A 869 -38.32 5.41 2.32
N VAL A 870 -37.16 5.19 2.92
CA VAL A 870 -36.68 3.84 3.30
C VAL A 870 -36.84 3.67 4.81
N ASP A 871 -37.62 2.67 5.22
CA ASP A 871 -37.90 2.35 6.62
C ASP A 871 -36.85 1.40 7.19
N MET A 872 -36.01 1.91 8.10
CA MET A 872 -34.91 1.18 8.72
C MET A 872 -35.29 0.51 10.06
N SER A 873 -36.58 0.34 10.36
CA SER A 873 -37.04 -0.27 11.61
C SER A 873 -36.74 -1.77 11.78
N PHE A 874 -36.04 -2.39 10.83
CA PHE A 874 -35.79 -3.84 10.80
C PHE A 874 -34.37 -4.25 11.18
N ASP A 875 -33.60 -3.35 11.78
CA ASP A 875 -32.21 -3.60 12.22
C ASP A 875 -32.07 -4.91 13.01
N ASP A 876 -32.95 -5.14 13.99
CA ASP A 876 -32.91 -6.32 14.86
C ASP A 876 -33.21 -7.64 14.12
N LEU A 877 -33.76 -7.56 12.89
CA LEU A 877 -34.06 -8.73 12.05
C LEU A 877 -32.92 -9.07 11.08
N MET A 878 -31.86 -8.27 11.04
CA MET A 878 -30.72 -8.44 10.13
C MET A 878 -29.43 -8.72 10.90
N ASN A 879 -28.66 -9.72 10.47
CA ASN A 879 -27.29 -9.88 10.96
C ASN A 879 -26.37 -8.78 10.37
N GLU A 880 -25.18 -8.61 10.94
CA GLU A 880 -24.23 -7.58 10.51
C GLU A 880 -23.91 -7.58 9.01
N ARG A 881 -23.83 -8.76 8.37
CA ARG A 881 -23.56 -8.84 6.93
C ARG A 881 -24.74 -8.32 6.11
N ASP A 882 -25.95 -8.62 6.53
CA ASP A 882 -27.17 -8.19 5.84
C ASP A 882 -27.46 -6.70 6.09
N LEU A 883 -27.17 -6.21 7.29
CA LEU A 883 -27.19 -4.78 7.63
C LEU A 883 -26.18 -3.98 6.80
N CYS A 884 -24.95 -4.49 6.63
CA CYS A 884 -23.98 -3.92 5.68
C CYS A 884 -24.49 -3.92 4.23
N LYS A 885 -25.22 -4.96 3.79
CA LYS A 885 -25.85 -4.97 2.46
C LYS A 885 -26.99 -3.95 2.35
N ALA A 886 -27.78 -3.75 3.40
CA ALA A 886 -28.85 -2.77 3.45
C ALA A 886 -28.29 -1.34 3.33
N LEU A 887 -27.25 -1.00 4.10
CA LEU A 887 -26.55 0.28 4.02
C LEU A 887 -25.88 0.50 2.65
N ASN A 888 -25.28 -0.53 2.06
CA ASN A 888 -24.74 -0.45 0.70
C ASN A 888 -25.82 -0.21 -0.35
N GLN A 889 -27.02 -0.79 -0.19
CA GLN A 889 -28.16 -0.52 -1.07
C GLN A 889 -28.69 0.91 -0.88
N LEU A 890 -28.70 1.42 0.36
CA LEU A 890 -29.07 2.80 0.67
C LEU A 890 -28.11 3.81 -0.01
N ALA A 891 -26.81 3.54 0.04
CA ALA A 891 -25.80 4.32 -0.69
C ALA A 891 -26.00 4.30 -2.20
N GLN A 892 -26.46 3.17 -2.76
CA GLN A 892 -26.81 3.08 -4.17
C GLN A 892 -28.07 3.90 -4.49
N CYS A 893 -29.11 3.86 -3.66
CA CYS A 893 -30.29 4.72 -3.80
C CYS A 893 -29.88 6.19 -3.86
N TYR A 894 -29.08 6.64 -2.89
CA TYR A 894 -28.56 8.01 -2.86
C TYR A 894 -27.77 8.38 -4.12
N ALA A 895 -26.81 7.54 -4.51
CA ALA A 895 -25.96 7.80 -5.67
C ALA A 895 -26.74 7.85 -6.98
N VAL A 896 -27.79 7.01 -7.14
CA VAL A 896 -28.65 7.03 -8.32
C VAL A 896 -29.57 8.26 -8.31
N ASN A 897 -30.13 8.63 -7.15
CA ASN A 897 -30.99 9.81 -7.01
C ASN A 897 -30.23 11.11 -7.36
N ARG A 898 -28.99 11.26 -6.87
CA ARG A 898 -28.16 12.44 -7.13
C ARG A 898 -27.70 12.58 -8.58
N ARG A 899 -27.74 11.49 -9.35
CA ARG A 899 -27.43 11.48 -10.79
C ARG A 899 -28.67 11.67 -11.67
N ALA A 900 -29.86 11.63 -11.09
CA ALA A 900 -31.11 11.85 -11.80
C ALA A 900 -31.23 13.31 -12.24
N ARG A 901 -31.96 13.55 -13.33
CA ARG A 901 -32.25 14.92 -13.77
C ARG A 901 -33.22 15.62 -12.82
N ASN A 902 -34.20 14.88 -12.32
CA ASN A 902 -35.15 15.33 -11.32
C ASN A 902 -35.14 14.32 -10.15
N PRO A 903 -34.25 14.50 -9.16
CA PRO A 903 -34.19 13.63 -7.98
C PRO A 903 -35.54 13.53 -7.26
N LEU A 904 -35.86 12.35 -6.73
CA LEU A 904 -36.97 12.17 -5.80
C LEU A 904 -36.67 12.87 -4.47
N GLN A 905 -37.73 13.26 -3.76
CA GLN A 905 -37.62 13.71 -2.37
C GLN A 905 -37.37 12.47 -1.50
N PHE A 906 -36.11 12.22 -1.16
CA PHE A 906 -35.64 10.98 -0.55
C PHE A 906 -35.45 11.12 0.97
N HIS A 907 -36.07 10.20 1.71
CA HIS A 907 -36.05 10.15 3.17
C HIS A 907 -35.57 8.79 3.67
N VAL A 908 -34.95 8.76 4.86
CA VAL A 908 -34.67 7.54 5.63
C VAL A 908 -35.28 7.74 7.01
N VAL A 909 -36.15 6.82 7.41
CA VAL A 909 -37.03 6.94 8.59
C VAL A 909 -36.82 5.74 9.51
N ASN A 910 -37.24 5.88 10.77
CA ASN A 910 -36.93 4.91 11.84
C ASN A 910 -35.42 4.57 11.91
N PHE A 911 -34.55 5.52 11.57
CA PHE A 911 -33.13 5.24 11.36
C PHE A 911 -32.35 5.29 12.67
N ARG A 912 -32.49 4.22 13.46
CA ARG A 912 -31.91 4.06 14.80
C ARG A 912 -30.98 2.85 14.84
N GLY A 913 -30.34 2.61 15.99
CA GLY A 913 -29.63 1.35 16.25
C GLY A 913 -28.30 1.21 15.51
N ILE A 914 -27.95 -0.03 15.16
CA ILE A 914 -26.63 -0.40 14.62
C ILE A 914 -26.44 0.15 13.21
N SER A 915 -27.49 0.17 12.39
CA SER A 915 -27.42 0.73 11.03
C SER A 915 -27.12 2.22 11.05
N ARG A 916 -27.70 2.96 12.00
CA ARG A 916 -27.41 4.39 12.20
C ARG A 916 -25.96 4.63 12.62
N VAL A 917 -25.48 3.88 13.63
CA VAL A 917 -24.08 3.98 14.09
C VAL A 917 -23.09 3.66 12.96
N ASN A 918 -23.33 2.58 12.22
CA ASN A 918 -22.49 2.19 11.09
C ASN A 918 -22.51 3.22 9.96
N PHE A 919 -23.65 3.89 9.76
CA PHE A 919 -23.78 4.95 8.77
C PHE A 919 -23.04 6.22 9.17
N ASP A 920 -23.15 6.66 10.43
CA ASP A 920 -22.51 7.87 10.94
C ASP A 920 -20.97 7.72 11.04
N ASN A 921 -20.47 6.50 11.25
CA ASN A 921 -19.03 6.19 11.29
C ASN A 921 -18.32 6.31 9.93
N ILE A 922 -19.05 6.52 8.83
CA ILE A 922 -18.47 6.68 7.48
C ILE A 922 -18.33 8.19 7.18
N PRO A 923 -17.09 8.71 7.02
CA PRO A 923 -16.88 10.13 6.73
C PRO A 923 -17.61 10.59 5.47
N GLY A 924 -18.36 11.70 5.59
CA GLY A 924 -19.11 12.30 4.48
C GLY A 924 -20.57 11.84 4.35
N ASN A 925 -21.00 10.82 5.11
CA ASN A 925 -22.41 10.40 5.15
C ASN A 925 -23.34 11.44 5.78
N SER A 926 -22.83 12.24 6.73
CA SER A 926 -23.54 13.39 7.32
C SER A 926 -23.89 14.48 6.30
N ASN A 927 -23.21 14.53 5.15
CA ASN A 927 -23.42 15.52 4.09
C ASN A 927 -24.34 15.02 2.97
N TRP A 928 -25.07 13.91 3.18
CA TRP A 928 -26.01 13.42 2.19
C TRP A 928 -27.19 14.36 2.06
N ASP A 929 -27.52 14.72 0.81
CA ASP A 929 -28.76 15.42 0.46
C ASP A 929 -29.94 14.43 0.51
N VAL A 930 -30.30 14.04 1.75
CA VAL A 930 -31.33 13.08 2.15
C VAL A 930 -31.83 13.49 3.54
N LEU A 931 -33.14 13.40 3.79
CA LEU A 931 -33.66 13.61 5.14
C LEU A 931 -33.49 12.33 5.96
N LEU A 932 -32.59 12.35 6.94
CA LEU A 932 -32.37 11.26 7.88
C LEU A 932 -33.15 11.54 9.17
N SER A 933 -34.15 10.73 9.49
CA SER A 933 -34.96 10.87 10.70
C SER A 933 -34.97 9.59 11.53
N GLU A 934 -34.92 9.77 12.84
CA GLU A 934 -35.18 8.71 13.81
C GLU A 934 -36.68 8.47 14.01
N ASP A 935 -37.55 9.40 13.61
CA ASP A 935 -39.00 9.30 13.84
C ASP A 935 -39.69 8.31 12.90
N ASP A 936 -40.86 7.87 13.33
CA ASP A 936 -41.73 6.99 12.56
C ASP A 936 -42.35 7.75 11.36
N TYR A 937 -42.47 7.08 10.21
CA TYR A 937 -43.03 7.67 8.99
C TYR A 937 -44.48 8.16 9.17
N GLU A 938 -45.24 7.55 10.08
CA GLU A 938 -46.60 8.02 10.39
C GLU A 938 -46.60 9.39 11.05
N GLN A 939 -45.63 9.64 11.94
CA GLN A 939 -45.48 10.92 12.64
C GLN A 939 -44.96 12.01 11.71
N LEU A 940 -44.03 11.65 10.82
CA LEU A 940 -43.39 12.59 9.90
C LEU A 940 -44.30 13.03 8.73
N PHE A 941 -45.08 12.10 8.18
CA PHE A 941 -45.83 12.36 6.94
C PHE A 941 -47.36 12.37 7.14
N GLY A 942 -47.83 11.87 8.28
CA GLY A 942 -49.25 11.63 8.54
C GLY A 942 -49.74 10.34 7.90
N ARG A 943 -50.39 9.50 8.70
CA ARG A 943 -50.86 8.15 8.32
C ARG A 943 -51.62 8.08 6.98
N TRP A 944 -52.46 9.06 6.69
CA TRP A 944 -53.27 9.10 5.46
C TRP A 944 -52.47 9.40 4.18
N ASN A 945 -51.24 9.89 4.32
CA ASN A 945 -50.37 10.25 3.20
C ASN A 945 -49.35 9.17 2.85
N VAL A 946 -49.35 8.03 3.55
CA VAL A 946 -48.32 7.00 3.42
C VAL A 946 -48.86 5.79 2.66
N VAL A 947 -48.07 5.27 1.72
CA VAL A 947 -48.31 4.01 1.02
C VAL A 947 -47.09 3.10 1.18
N TYR A 948 -47.23 2.00 1.92
CA TYR A 948 -46.13 1.05 2.15
C TYR A 948 -46.02 0.04 0.99
N LEU A 949 -44.85 -0.04 0.36
CA LEU A 949 -44.59 -0.91 -0.78
C LEU A 949 -44.15 -2.30 -0.32
N THR A 950 -44.91 -3.33 -0.71
CA THR A 950 -44.60 -4.74 -0.42
C THR A 950 -45.09 -5.63 -1.56
N SER A 951 -44.31 -6.63 -1.95
CA SER A 951 -44.64 -7.49 -3.10
C SER A 951 -45.87 -8.37 -2.89
N GLU A 952 -46.24 -8.59 -1.63
CA GLU A 952 -47.33 -9.45 -1.19
C GLU A 952 -48.66 -8.70 -1.09
N SER A 953 -48.68 -7.37 -1.23
CA SER A 953 -49.90 -6.58 -1.16
C SER A 953 -50.92 -7.03 -2.23
N PRO A 954 -52.21 -7.17 -1.89
CA PRO A 954 -53.27 -7.41 -2.87
C PRO A 954 -53.50 -6.20 -3.78
N ASN A 955 -53.16 -4.99 -3.33
CA ASN A 955 -53.38 -3.74 -4.07
C ASN A 955 -52.21 -3.45 -5.01
N VAL A 956 -52.49 -3.03 -6.24
CA VAL A 956 -51.46 -2.69 -7.24
C VAL A 956 -51.38 -1.17 -7.42
N VAL A 957 -50.16 -0.63 -7.47
CA VAL A 957 -49.96 0.79 -7.79
C VAL A 957 -49.86 0.98 -9.31
N HIS A 958 -50.86 1.62 -9.91
CA HIS A 958 -50.86 1.93 -11.35
C HIS A 958 -50.31 3.33 -11.65
N GLU A 959 -50.37 4.24 -10.69
CA GLU A 959 -49.82 5.59 -10.81
C GLU A 959 -49.27 6.08 -9.47
N LEU A 960 -48.26 6.94 -9.51
CA LEU A 960 -47.72 7.58 -8.30
C LEU A 960 -48.48 8.89 -8.03
N ASP A 961 -49.02 9.00 -6.83
CA ASP A 961 -49.68 10.20 -6.32
C ASP A 961 -48.64 11.08 -5.61
N GLU A 962 -48.44 12.29 -6.13
CA GLU A 962 -47.46 13.26 -5.60
C GLU A 962 -47.83 13.77 -4.20
N SER A 963 -49.09 13.61 -3.76
CA SER A 963 -49.51 13.89 -2.39
C SER A 963 -49.06 12.81 -1.39
N LYS A 964 -48.71 11.61 -1.88
CA LYS A 964 -48.36 10.44 -1.05
C LYS A 964 -46.85 10.26 -0.90
N VAL A 965 -46.49 9.52 0.14
CA VAL A 965 -45.11 9.05 0.42
C VAL A 965 -45.08 7.55 0.26
N TYR A 966 -44.21 7.06 -0.62
CA TYR A 966 -44.06 5.62 -0.85
C TYR A 966 -42.93 5.07 0.01
N ILE A 967 -43.24 4.13 0.90
CA ILE A 967 -42.28 3.54 1.86
C ILE A 967 -41.71 2.24 1.31
N ILE A 968 -40.39 2.10 1.35
CA ILE A 968 -39.67 0.87 1.01
C ILE A 968 -39.10 0.30 2.32
N GLY A 969 -39.41 -0.96 2.63
CA GLY A 969 -38.80 -1.63 3.78
C GLY A 969 -37.30 -1.81 3.60
N GLY A 970 -36.50 -1.26 4.51
CA GLY A 970 -35.05 -1.37 4.60
C GLY A 970 -34.56 -2.74 5.08
N LEU A 971 -35.16 -3.82 4.56
CA LEU A 971 -34.94 -5.19 5.02
C LEU A 971 -34.20 -6.02 3.97
N VAL A 972 -33.06 -6.59 4.36
CA VAL A 972 -32.30 -7.57 3.56
C VAL A 972 -32.33 -8.91 4.27
N ASP A 973 -33.25 -9.76 3.85
CA ASP A 973 -33.53 -11.05 4.50
C ASP A 973 -33.46 -12.23 3.52
N HIS A 974 -33.04 -12.01 2.27
CA HIS A 974 -33.09 -13.01 1.20
C HIS A 974 -34.49 -13.67 1.01
N ASN A 975 -35.56 -12.97 1.38
CA ASN A 975 -36.95 -13.43 1.41
C ASN A 975 -37.21 -14.58 2.40
N HIS A 976 -36.56 -14.55 3.57
CA HIS A 976 -36.78 -15.47 4.68
C HIS A 976 -38.00 -15.05 5.54
N LEU A 977 -38.29 -13.76 5.64
CA LEU A 977 -39.37 -13.13 6.40
C LEU A 977 -40.48 -12.64 5.46
N LYS A 978 -41.06 -13.56 4.70
CA LYS A 978 -42.15 -13.27 3.75
C LYS A 978 -43.31 -12.57 4.42
N GLY A 979 -43.87 -11.54 3.77
CA GLY A 979 -45.04 -10.82 4.27
C GLY A 979 -44.77 -9.87 5.45
N ARG A 980 -43.56 -9.80 6.01
CA ARG A 980 -43.30 -9.00 7.21
C ARG A 980 -43.59 -7.50 7.05
N CYS A 981 -43.28 -6.94 5.88
CA CYS A 981 -43.61 -5.55 5.54
C CYS A 981 -45.12 -5.33 5.37
N LEU A 982 -45.86 -6.35 4.89
CA LEU A 982 -47.32 -6.28 4.75
C LEU A 982 -47.98 -6.36 6.13
N GLU A 983 -47.55 -7.29 6.98
CA GLU A 983 -48.02 -7.40 8.37
C GLU A 983 -47.82 -6.09 9.12
N LEU A 984 -46.64 -5.47 8.97
CA LEU A 984 -46.36 -4.18 9.61
C LEU A 984 -47.33 -3.10 9.10
N ALA A 985 -47.55 -3.02 7.79
CA ALA A 985 -48.46 -2.04 7.20
C ALA A 985 -49.92 -2.24 7.67
N GLU A 986 -50.39 -3.49 7.75
CA GLU A 986 -51.73 -3.83 8.24
C GLU A 986 -51.89 -3.54 9.74
N GLN A 987 -50.89 -3.88 10.55
CA GLN A 987 -50.87 -3.59 11.99
C GLN A 987 -50.90 -2.09 12.27
N ARG A 988 -50.12 -1.32 11.51
CA ARG A 988 -50.11 0.15 11.56
C ARG A 988 -51.30 0.78 10.83
N GLN A 989 -52.10 -0.04 10.15
CA GLN A 989 -53.27 0.36 9.38
C GLN A 989 -52.97 1.52 8.40
N VAL A 990 -51.81 1.46 7.75
CA VAL A 990 -51.40 2.35 6.65
C VAL A 990 -51.75 1.71 5.30
N ALA A 991 -51.98 2.53 4.27
CA ALA A 991 -52.23 2.00 2.94
C ALA A 991 -50.99 1.22 2.44
N HIS A 992 -51.20 0.13 1.70
CA HIS A 992 -50.11 -0.69 1.16
C HIS A 992 -50.39 -1.10 -0.28
N ALA A 993 -49.34 -1.22 -1.10
CA ALA A 993 -49.43 -1.57 -2.51
C ALA A 993 -48.22 -2.38 -2.99
N ARG A 994 -48.37 -3.13 -4.07
CA ARG A 994 -47.29 -3.78 -4.81
C ARG A 994 -47.08 -3.09 -6.16
N LEU A 995 -45.86 -3.15 -6.69
CA LEU A 995 -45.55 -2.67 -8.04
C LEU A 995 -46.26 -3.53 -9.11
N PRO A 996 -46.67 -2.97 -10.27
CA PRO A 996 -47.41 -3.67 -11.33
C PRO A 996 -46.51 -4.57 -12.19
N ILE A 997 -45.65 -5.37 -11.55
CA ILE A 997 -44.63 -6.15 -12.27
C ILE A 997 -45.27 -7.24 -13.13
N ASP A 998 -46.26 -7.95 -12.58
CA ASP A 998 -46.92 -9.09 -13.25
C ASP A 998 -47.73 -8.67 -14.50
N GLU A 999 -48.13 -7.40 -14.58
CA GLU A 999 -48.89 -6.83 -15.70
C GLU A 999 -48.00 -6.44 -16.88
N HIS A 1000 -46.74 -6.10 -16.60
CA HIS A 1000 -45.83 -5.57 -17.61
C HIS A 1000 -44.69 -6.51 -18.00
N VAL A 1001 -44.27 -7.43 -17.12
CA VAL A 1001 -43.12 -8.31 -17.40
C VAL A 1001 -43.30 -9.74 -16.86
N LYS A 1002 -43.10 -10.74 -17.72
CA LYS A 1002 -43.03 -12.15 -17.31
C LYS A 1002 -41.66 -12.48 -16.71
N MET A 1003 -41.61 -12.72 -15.39
CA MET A 1003 -40.36 -13.04 -14.68
C MET A 1003 -40.13 -14.56 -14.55
N ASN A 1004 -38.86 -14.98 -14.70
CA ASN A 1004 -38.38 -16.36 -14.49
C ASN A 1004 -37.89 -16.63 -13.05
N ALA A 1005 -37.97 -15.64 -12.15
CA ALA A 1005 -37.42 -15.68 -10.80
C ALA A 1005 -38.40 -15.09 -9.76
N ARG A 1006 -38.04 -15.16 -8.47
CA ARG A 1006 -38.85 -14.63 -7.36
C ARG A 1006 -39.19 -13.14 -7.54
N ARG A 1007 -40.41 -12.75 -7.16
CA ARG A 1007 -41.00 -11.40 -7.28
C ARG A 1007 -40.42 -10.34 -6.34
N VAL A 1008 -39.68 -10.76 -5.32
CA VAL A 1008 -39.05 -9.86 -4.35
C VAL A 1008 -37.84 -9.16 -4.99
N LEU A 1009 -37.89 -7.83 -5.01
CA LEU A 1009 -36.82 -6.95 -5.46
C LEU A 1009 -36.04 -6.41 -4.25
N SER A 1010 -34.80 -5.98 -4.49
CA SER A 1010 -33.97 -5.36 -3.46
C SER A 1010 -34.28 -3.87 -3.34
N ILE A 1011 -33.93 -3.27 -2.19
CA ILE A 1011 -34.25 -1.88 -1.82
C ILE A 1011 -33.88 -0.91 -2.96
N ASN A 1012 -32.64 -1.05 -3.46
CA ASN A 1012 -32.12 -0.21 -4.54
C ASN A 1012 -32.87 -0.36 -5.88
N HIS A 1013 -33.34 -1.57 -6.22
CA HIS A 1013 -34.11 -1.76 -7.45
C HIS A 1013 -35.51 -1.16 -7.34
N VAL A 1014 -36.18 -1.31 -6.18
CA VAL A 1014 -37.50 -0.69 -5.96
C VAL A 1014 -37.38 0.84 -6.06
N PHE A 1015 -36.38 1.42 -5.37
CA PHE A 1015 -36.13 2.86 -5.42
C PHE A 1015 -35.86 3.36 -6.84
N GLU A 1016 -34.97 2.67 -7.59
CA GLU A 1016 -34.65 3.08 -8.96
C GLU A 1016 -35.84 2.91 -9.91
N ILE A 1017 -36.70 1.89 -9.73
CA ILE A 1017 -37.93 1.75 -10.52
C ILE A 1017 -38.86 2.96 -10.30
N LEU A 1018 -39.08 3.39 -9.05
CA LEU A 1018 -39.90 4.57 -8.75
C LEU A 1018 -39.31 5.82 -9.42
N LEU A 1019 -38.01 6.02 -9.30
CA LEU A 1019 -37.32 7.13 -9.94
C LEU A 1019 -37.51 7.11 -11.47
N ARG A 1020 -37.24 5.98 -12.12
CA ARG A 1020 -37.42 5.84 -13.58
C ARG A 1020 -38.87 5.99 -14.01
N TYR A 1021 -39.82 5.56 -13.20
CA TYR A 1021 -41.24 5.78 -13.47
C TYR A 1021 -41.58 7.27 -13.46
N THR A 1022 -41.04 8.06 -12.53
CA THR A 1022 -41.26 9.52 -12.55
C THR A 1022 -40.65 10.20 -13.80
N GLU A 1023 -39.57 9.65 -14.36
CA GLU A 1023 -38.95 10.16 -15.59
C GLU A 1023 -39.68 9.73 -16.87
N THR A 1024 -40.24 8.51 -16.91
CA THR A 1024 -40.76 7.88 -18.13
C THR A 1024 -42.29 7.76 -18.18
N LYS A 1025 -42.95 7.86 -17.02
CA LYS A 1025 -44.38 7.58 -16.81
C LYS A 1025 -44.83 6.22 -17.39
N SER A 1026 -43.90 5.25 -17.47
CA SER A 1026 -44.15 3.91 -17.99
C SER A 1026 -43.54 2.85 -17.07
N TRP A 1027 -44.40 2.06 -16.43
CA TRP A 1027 -43.96 0.97 -15.56
C TRP A 1027 -43.16 -0.09 -16.31
N GLN A 1028 -43.54 -0.41 -17.54
CA GLN A 1028 -42.82 -1.37 -18.37
C GLN A 1028 -41.37 -0.92 -18.62
N VAL A 1029 -41.17 0.33 -19.06
CA VAL A 1029 -39.83 0.87 -19.33
C VAL A 1029 -39.00 0.95 -18.05
N ALA A 1030 -39.60 1.41 -16.94
CA ALA A 1030 -38.92 1.51 -15.65
C ALA A 1030 -38.44 0.13 -15.16
N ILE A 1031 -39.30 -0.90 -15.21
CA ILE A 1031 -38.99 -2.25 -14.73
C ILE A 1031 -37.96 -2.94 -15.63
N GLU A 1032 -38.11 -2.88 -16.96
CA GLU A 1032 -37.18 -3.50 -17.91
C GLU A 1032 -35.78 -2.87 -17.86
N THR A 1033 -35.69 -1.58 -17.54
CA THR A 1033 -34.42 -0.85 -17.41
C THR A 1033 -33.65 -1.28 -16.16
N VAL A 1034 -34.35 -1.47 -15.05
CA VAL A 1034 -33.74 -1.69 -13.73
C VAL A 1034 -33.55 -3.17 -13.39
N VAL A 1035 -34.50 -4.04 -13.77
CA VAL A 1035 -34.44 -5.46 -13.42
C VAL A 1035 -33.46 -6.21 -14.33
N PRO A 1036 -32.48 -6.96 -13.79
CA PRO A 1036 -31.48 -7.65 -14.62
C PRO A 1036 -32.09 -8.62 -15.63
N LYS A 1037 -31.66 -8.54 -16.90
CA LYS A 1037 -32.18 -9.34 -18.04
C LYS A 1037 -32.30 -10.85 -17.78
N ARG A 1038 -31.43 -11.43 -16.93
CA ARG A 1038 -31.50 -12.84 -16.51
C ARG A 1038 -32.79 -13.23 -15.78
N LYS A 1039 -33.55 -12.25 -15.27
CA LYS A 1039 -34.82 -12.45 -14.55
C LYS A 1039 -36.05 -12.30 -15.46
N LEU A 1040 -35.92 -11.82 -16.70
CA LEU A 1040 -37.02 -11.58 -17.64
C LEU A 1040 -37.10 -12.73 -18.69
N LEU A 1041 -38.31 -13.17 -19.06
CA LEU A 1041 -38.54 -14.09 -20.18
C LEU A 1041 -38.39 -13.34 -21.51
N GLN A 1042 -37.59 -13.86 -22.45
CA GLN A 1042 -37.55 -13.33 -23.82
C GLN A 1042 -38.85 -13.68 -24.54
N THR A 1043 -39.70 -12.69 -24.79
CA THR A 1043 -40.85 -12.83 -25.69
C THR A 1043 -40.32 -12.96 -27.12
N GLN A 1044 -40.55 -14.09 -27.79
CA GLN A 1044 -40.24 -14.24 -29.22
C GLN A 1044 -41.11 -13.26 -30.02
N GLN A 1045 -40.50 -12.25 -30.63
CA GLN A 1045 -41.17 -11.42 -31.63
C GLN A 1045 -41.09 -12.14 -32.99
N HIS A 1046 -42.27 -12.40 -33.57
CA HIS A 1046 -42.47 -12.82 -34.95
C HIS A 1046 -41.69 -11.91 -35.91
N GLN A 1047 -40.78 -12.49 -36.68
CA GLN A 1047 -40.16 -11.81 -37.83
C GLN A 1047 -41.18 -11.70 -38.96
N LEU A 1048 -41.61 -10.48 -39.26
CA LEU A 1048 -42.18 -10.12 -40.55
C LEU A 1048 -41.02 -10.03 -41.55
N LEU A 1049 -40.96 -10.98 -42.49
CA LEU A 1049 -40.08 -10.93 -43.65
C LEU A 1049 -40.64 -9.94 -44.68
N PRO A 1050 -39.84 -9.04 -45.27
CA PRO A 1050 -40.25 -8.34 -46.47
C PRO A 1050 -40.11 -9.25 -47.69
N ASN A 1051 -41.20 -9.34 -48.45
CA ASN A 1051 -41.23 -9.89 -49.80
C ASN A 1051 -40.12 -9.28 -50.66
N ASN A 1052 -39.34 -10.14 -51.31
CA ASN A 1052 -38.58 -9.72 -52.50
C ASN A 1052 -38.93 -10.65 -53.66
N THR A 1053 -39.49 -10.01 -54.67
CA THR A 1053 -40.04 -10.53 -55.92
C THR A 1053 -39.00 -11.26 -56.76
N ALA A 1054 -39.46 -12.36 -57.35
CA ALA A 1054 -38.74 -13.17 -58.32
C ALA A 1054 -38.44 -12.43 -59.62
N ILE A 1055 -37.22 -12.57 -60.13
CA ILE A 1055 -36.94 -12.59 -61.57
C ILE A 1055 -36.15 -13.87 -61.85
N ARG A 1056 -36.72 -14.68 -62.75
CA ARG A 1056 -36.20 -15.94 -63.29
C ARG A 1056 -35.15 -15.68 -64.37
N THR A 1057 -34.19 -16.60 -64.51
CA THR A 1057 -33.64 -17.21 -65.76
C THR A 1057 -32.38 -18.00 -65.37
N SER A 1058 -32.38 -19.33 -65.30
CA SER A 1058 -32.35 -20.37 -66.36
C SER A 1058 -30.93 -20.90 -66.63
N GLY A 1059 -30.78 -22.24 -66.62
CA GLY A 1059 -29.62 -23.01 -67.08
C GLY A 1059 -28.85 -23.67 -65.93
N GLU A 1060 -28.98 -24.97 -65.64
CA GLU A 1060 -28.37 -26.12 -66.36
C GLU A 1060 -26.86 -25.90 -66.58
N THR A 1061 -25.92 -26.77 -66.20
CA THR A 1061 -25.90 -28.23 -65.93
C THR A 1061 -24.51 -28.59 -65.37
N ASN A 1062 -24.38 -29.85 -64.94
CA ASN A 1062 -23.19 -30.65 -64.67
C ASN A 1062 -22.57 -30.58 -63.27
N ASN A 1063 -22.08 -31.67 -62.69
CA ASN A 1063 -22.34 -33.12 -62.74
C ASN A 1063 -21.28 -33.71 -61.79
N GLY A 1064 -21.60 -34.82 -61.12
CA GLY A 1064 -20.63 -35.67 -60.41
C GLY A 1064 -20.73 -35.53 -58.89
N HIS A 1065 -21.44 -36.42 -58.20
CA HIS A 1065 -20.93 -37.71 -57.65
C HIS A 1065 -19.75 -37.48 -56.68
N ASN A 1066 -19.73 -38.02 -55.47
CA ASN A 1066 -20.36 -39.22 -54.96
C ASN A 1066 -20.28 -39.22 -53.42
N THR A 1067 -21.33 -39.76 -52.77
CA THR A 1067 -21.35 -40.73 -51.65
C THR A 1067 -20.34 -40.59 -50.50
N SER A 1068 -20.63 -40.88 -49.24
CA SER A 1068 -21.77 -41.32 -48.43
C SER A 1068 -21.14 -41.55 -47.02
N SER A 1069 -21.84 -41.25 -45.91
CA SER A 1069 -22.43 -42.25 -44.99
C SER A 1069 -21.37 -43.16 -44.32
N ASP A 1070 -21.32 -43.46 -43.02
CA ASP A 1070 -22.23 -43.58 -41.88
C ASP A 1070 -21.32 -43.46 -40.61
N ASP A 1071 -21.69 -43.13 -39.37
CA ASP A 1071 -22.85 -43.39 -38.51
C ASP A 1071 -22.99 -42.24 -37.46
#